data_AF-A0A917AAV4-F1
#
_entry.id   AF-A0A917AAV4-F1
#
_cell.length_a   1.000
_cell.length_b   1.000
_cell.length_c   1.000
_cell.angle_alpha   90.00
_cell.angle_beta   90.00
_cell.angle_gamma   90.00
#
_symmetry.space_group_name_H-M   'P 1'
#
loop_
_entity.id
_entity.type
_entity.pdbx_description
1 polymer ?
#
loop_
_entity_poly.entity_id
_entity_poly.type
_entity_poly.pdbx_seq_one_letter_code
_entity_poly.pdbx_strand_id
1 'polypeptide(L)'
;MGVKEIFESMDYGPAPESAAEALAWLVDQGDRFGHFIGGDWTEVGETFESRNPATGEVLAHLTQGSAKDVDAAVKAARRAQPRWAKLGGPGRARVLYALARLVQKHARLLAVLETMDNGKPIRESRDIDVPLVARHFYYHAGLAQLIDAEAPGMEPLGVCGQVIPWNFPLLMLAWKVAPAIAAGNTVVLKPAEYTSLTALCFADICRQAGVPKGVVNIVTGDGRVGEMIVAHEGVDKVAFTGSTEVGRKIREATAGQGKSLTLELGGKGPYIVFDDADLDSAVEGLVDAIWFNQGQVCCAGSRLLVQEGVAERFIAKLKARMDRLRVGNPLDKCIDVGAVVDPVQLDTIRALVEGSGGEVYRAACDLPEGCFYPPTLITGLAPADRLMQEEIFGPILVSCTFRTPDEAVALANNTRYGLAASVWTENINLALGVAPRLVAGVVWVNGTNMFDAAAGFGGVRESGFGREGGWEGLSAYLKPAGKPKALKPVAAMSGKVDALGEGLDRTAKLFVGGKQARPDGGYSKAVFSPSGGLLGHVGTGNRKDIRNAVEAAQGAKGWSGTTGHLRAQILYYIAENLEARAAEFAARIDAMVGGKGGKTEVQQTIARLFTYAAWADKYAGDLRSVPIRGMALAVREPVGVIGALCPDEAPLLGLVSVMAPAIAMGNRVVLVPSEPFPLAATDFYQVLETSDVPGGVVNIVTGSHAELAGTMASHLDVEAVWSFSSTDLSREIEAKSAGNLKRTWVNNARARDWTGPEGEGRAFLDHATEIKTVWVPYGE
;
A
#
# COMPACT_ATOMS: atom_id res chain seq x y z
N MET A 1 -4.55 51.73 -11.53
CA MET A 1 -4.29 52.22 -10.16
C MET A 1 -3.03 53.07 -10.20
N GLY A 2 -3.12 54.35 -9.83
CA GLY A 2 -1.97 55.26 -9.77
C GLY A 2 -1.10 54.98 -8.54
N VAL A 3 0.18 55.41 -8.56
CA VAL A 3 1.13 55.21 -7.43
C VAL A 3 0.56 55.72 -6.10
N LYS A 4 -0.20 56.83 -6.13
CA LYS A 4 -0.85 57.40 -4.93
C LYS A 4 -1.91 56.47 -4.32
N GLU A 5 -2.73 55.81 -5.14
CA GLU A 5 -3.77 54.87 -4.70
C GLU A 5 -3.16 53.59 -4.11
N ILE A 6 -2.01 53.15 -4.65
CA ILE A 6 -1.25 51.99 -4.13
C ILE A 6 -0.65 52.31 -2.76
N PHE A 7 -0.13 53.53 -2.54
CA PHE A 7 0.36 53.96 -1.23
C PHE A 7 -0.76 54.22 -0.21
N GLU A 8 -1.96 54.58 -0.66
CA GLU A 8 -3.13 54.78 0.21
C GLU A 8 -3.79 53.46 0.63
N SER A 9 -3.85 52.48 -0.27
CA SER A 9 -4.37 51.13 0.03
C SER A 9 -3.35 50.22 0.69
N MET A 10 -2.06 50.41 0.40
CA MET A 10 -0.99 49.44 0.70
C MET A 10 -1.28 48.03 0.16
N ASP A 11 -2.13 47.92 -0.87
CA ASP A 11 -2.48 46.64 -1.46
C ASP A 11 -1.25 46.02 -2.16
N TYR A 12 -0.96 44.76 -1.83
CA TYR A 12 0.12 44.02 -2.46
C TYR A 12 -0.17 43.83 -3.95
N GLY A 13 0.69 44.36 -4.81
CA GLY A 13 0.64 44.08 -6.25
C GLY A 13 1.00 42.63 -6.57
N PRO A 14 0.51 42.07 -7.69
CA PRO A 14 0.79 40.68 -8.07
C PRO A 14 2.29 40.47 -8.33
N ALA A 15 2.81 39.30 -7.96
CA ALA A 15 4.22 38.94 -8.12
C ALA A 15 4.41 37.62 -8.90
N PRO A 16 3.96 37.55 -10.17
CA PRO A 16 4.05 36.33 -10.97
C PRO A 16 5.50 35.91 -11.22
N GLU A 17 5.79 34.62 -11.09
CA GLU A 17 7.00 34.01 -11.65
C GLU A 17 6.94 34.05 -13.18
N SER A 18 8.09 34.26 -13.81
CA SER A 18 8.18 34.29 -15.28
C SER A 18 8.02 32.88 -15.86
N ALA A 19 7.08 32.73 -16.80
CA ALA A 19 6.88 31.52 -17.60
C ALA A 19 7.84 31.39 -18.80
N ALA A 20 8.68 32.41 -19.05
CA ALA A 20 9.44 32.51 -20.30
C ALA A 20 10.37 31.31 -20.55
N GLU A 21 11.06 30.80 -19.53
CA GLU A 21 11.96 29.65 -19.66
C GLU A 21 11.18 28.35 -19.94
N ALA A 22 10.04 28.14 -19.28
CA ALA A 22 9.19 26.98 -19.51
C ALA A 22 8.57 26.99 -20.91
N LEU A 23 8.06 28.15 -21.35
CA LEU A 23 7.53 28.33 -22.70
C LEU A 23 8.63 28.16 -23.76
N ALA A 24 9.83 28.72 -23.53
CA ALA A 24 10.96 28.52 -24.43
C ALA A 24 11.35 27.04 -24.53
N TRP A 25 11.37 26.30 -23.41
CA TRP A 25 11.62 24.86 -23.43
C TRP A 25 10.57 24.11 -24.25
N LEU A 26 9.28 24.43 -24.09
CA LEU A 26 8.20 23.82 -24.90
C LEU A 26 8.40 24.08 -26.40
N VAL A 27 8.73 25.32 -26.78
CA VAL A 27 8.99 25.70 -28.18
C VAL A 27 10.26 25.04 -28.73
N ASP A 28 11.32 24.95 -27.93
CA ASP A 28 12.59 24.30 -28.31
C ASP A 28 12.42 22.79 -28.53
N GLN A 29 11.46 22.16 -27.83
CA GLN A 29 11.04 20.77 -28.10
C GLN A 29 10.03 20.66 -29.26
N GLY A 30 9.65 21.78 -29.86
CA GLY A 30 8.75 21.85 -31.02
C GLY A 30 7.27 21.79 -30.69
N ASP A 31 6.88 22.07 -29.44
CA ASP A 31 5.49 22.09 -28.90
C ASP A 31 4.63 20.82 -29.14
N ARG A 32 5.26 19.78 -29.69
CA ARG A 32 4.65 18.48 -30.03
C ARG A 32 5.58 17.37 -29.60
N PHE A 33 5.11 16.52 -28.69
CA PHE A 33 5.93 15.49 -28.08
C PHE A 33 5.59 14.10 -28.61
N GLY A 34 6.61 13.40 -29.10
CA GLY A 34 6.62 11.94 -29.14
C GLY A 34 6.82 11.36 -27.74
N HIS A 35 7.01 10.05 -27.64
CA HIS A 35 7.36 9.37 -26.40
C HIS A 35 8.87 9.41 -26.16
N PHE A 36 9.30 9.21 -24.91
CA PHE A 36 10.72 8.99 -24.59
C PHE A 36 11.00 7.51 -24.47
N ILE A 37 11.56 6.89 -25.50
CA ILE A 37 11.77 5.44 -25.58
C ILE A 37 13.22 5.13 -25.95
N GLY A 38 13.88 4.30 -25.16
CA GLY A 38 15.25 3.90 -25.45
C GLY A 38 16.27 5.05 -25.35
N GLY A 39 15.95 6.13 -24.62
CA GLY A 39 16.82 7.28 -24.42
C GLY A 39 16.71 8.38 -25.48
N ASP A 40 15.78 8.27 -26.43
CA ASP A 40 15.54 9.26 -27.49
C ASP A 40 14.02 9.53 -27.63
N TRP A 41 13.67 10.65 -28.25
CA TRP A 41 12.28 11.01 -28.57
C TRP A 41 11.81 10.25 -29.82
N THR A 42 10.59 9.70 -29.80
CA THR A 42 9.97 9.08 -30.98
C THR A 42 9.37 10.14 -31.91
N GLU A 43 8.96 9.72 -33.10
CA GLU A 43 8.10 10.54 -33.95
C GLU A 43 6.78 10.85 -33.24
N VAL A 44 6.19 12.01 -33.58
CA VAL A 44 4.89 12.46 -33.06
C VAL A 44 3.78 11.68 -33.77
N GLY A 45 2.92 11.04 -32.99
CA GLY A 45 1.79 10.25 -33.49
C GLY A 45 0.45 11.02 -33.51
N GLU A 46 -0.64 10.30 -33.26
CA GLU A 46 -1.94 10.93 -32.93
C GLU A 46 -1.81 11.65 -31.60
N THR A 47 -2.30 12.90 -31.50
CA THR A 47 -2.06 13.75 -30.33
C THR A 47 -3.32 14.22 -29.64
N PHE A 48 -3.20 14.53 -28.34
CA PHE A 48 -4.15 15.30 -27.56
C PHE A 48 -3.46 16.53 -26.95
N GLU A 49 -4.23 17.50 -26.47
CA GLU A 49 -3.70 18.75 -25.92
C GLU A 49 -3.43 18.63 -24.42
N SER A 50 -2.26 19.11 -23.98
CA SER A 50 -2.06 19.55 -22.60
C SER A 50 -2.43 21.03 -22.52
N ARG A 51 -3.25 21.40 -21.54
CA ARG A 51 -3.82 22.75 -21.39
C ARG A 51 -3.48 23.30 -20.02
N ASN A 52 -3.26 24.61 -19.95
CA ASN A 52 -3.13 25.30 -18.68
C ASN A 52 -4.53 25.49 -18.06
N PRO A 53 -4.87 24.88 -16.92
CA PRO A 53 -6.22 24.97 -16.35
C PRO A 53 -6.58 26.36 -15.83
N ALA A 54 -5.59 27.22 -15.55
CA ALA A 54 -5.83 28.58 -15.11
C ALA A 54 -6.21 29.53 -16.26
N THR A 55 -5.80 29.24 -17.49
CA THR A 55 -6.03 30.13 -18.65
C THR A 55 -6.82 29.49 -19.79
N GLY A 56 -6.91 28.15 -19.82
CA GLY A 56 -7.48 27.36 -20.91
C GLY A 56 -6.57 27.23 -22.14
N GLU A 57 -5.41 27.89 -22.16
CA GLU A 57 -4.47 27.88 -23.28
C GLU A 57 -3.82 26.50 -23.47
N VAL A 58 -3.56 26.14 -24.73
CA VAL A 58 -2.84 24.90 -25.06
C VAL A 58 -1.34 25.13 -24.82
N LEU A 59 -0.74 24.26 -24.01
CA LEU A 59 0.70 24.28 -23.72
C LEU A 59 1.51 23.46 -24.72
N ALA A 60 1.01 22.28 -25.08
CA ALA A 60 1.64 21.38 -26.04
C ALA A 60 0.67 20.31 -26.58
N HIS A 61 1.06 19.64 -27.66
CA HIS A 61 0.40 18.44 -28.17
C HIS A 61 1.20 17.19 -27.79
N LEU A 62 0.55 16.22 -27.15
CA LEU A 62 1.18 15.01 -26.62
C LEU A 62 0.69 13.80 -27.39
N THR A 63 1.60 12.90 -27.78
CA THR A 63 1.22 11.68 -28.49
C THR A 63 0.40 10.75 -27.58
N GLN A 64 -0.73 10.26 -28.10
CA GLN A 64 -1.52 9.16 -27.51
C GLN A 64 -0.80 7.85 -27.82
N GLY A 65 -0.28 7.20 -26.77
CA GLY A 65 0.45 5.95 -26.91
C GLY A 65 -0.39 4.83 -27.51
N SER A 66 0.20 4.11 -28.46
CA SER A 66 -0.37 2.88 -29.02
C SER A 66 0.21 1.65 -28.33
N ALA A 67 -0.40 0.48 -28.58
CA ALA A 67 0.16 -0.79 -28.14
C ALA A 67 1.58 -1.05 -28.67
N LYS A 68 1.91 -0.52 -29.86
CA LYS A 68 3.26 -0.63 -30.45
C LYS A 68 4.28 0.20 -29.67
N ASP A 69 3.88 1.38 -29.19
CA ASP A 69 4.76 2.26 -28.41
C ASP A 69 5.04 1.67 -27.04
N VAL A 70 4.02 1.11 -26.39
CA VAL A 70 4.18 0.40 -25.10
C VAL A 70 5.09 -0.82 -25.26
N ASP A 71 4.89 -1.65 -26.30
CA ASP A 71 5.76 -2.79 -26.59
C ASP A 71 7.20 -2.36 -26.87
N ALA A 72 7.40 -1.28 -27.64
CA ALA A 72 8.73 -0.71 -27.89
C ALA A 72 9.41 -0.21 -26.61
N ALA A 73 8.67 0.47 -25.73
CA ALA A 73 9.16 0.94 -24.44
C ALA A 73 9.57 -0.22 -23.52
N VAL A 74 8.72 -1.25 -23.41
CA VAL A 74 9.01 -2.43 -22.60
C VAL A 74 10.21 -3.21 -23.16
N LYS A 75 10.31 -3.36 -24.49
CA LYS A 75 11.49 -3.99 -25.12
C LYS A 75 12.78 -3.20 -24.88
N ALA A 76 12.72 -1.87 -24.90
CA ALA A 76 13.86 -1.01 -24.58
C ALA A 76 14.29 -1.16 -23.11
N ALA A 77 13.32 -1.13 -22.18
CA ALA A 77 13.54 -1.38 -20.75
C ALA A 77 14.19 -2.74 -20.51
N ARG A 78 13.59 -3.81 -21.05
CA ARG A 78 14.08 -5.19 -20.91
C ARG A 78 15.51 -5.36 -21.43
N ARG A 79 15.85 -4.70 -22.55
CA ARG A 79 17.19 -4.74 -23.13
C ARG A 79 18.23 -4.02 -22.26
N ALA A 80 17.84 -2.92 -21.61
CA ALA A 80 18.73 -2.12 -20.77
C ALA A 80 18.99 -2.76 -19.39
N GLN A 81 18.00 -3.46 -18.84
CA GLN A 81 17.98 -3.91 -17.45
C GLN A 81 19.18 -4.75 -17.01
N PRO A 82 19.66 -5.77 -17.76
CA PRO A 82 20.79 -6.57 -17.30
C PRO A 82 22.08 -5.76 -17.14
N ARG A 83 22.34 -4.81 -18.05
CA ARG A 83 23.51 -3.93 -17.96
C ARG A 83 23.37 -2.91 -16.83
N TRP A 84 22.16 -2.42 -16.61
CA TRP A 84 21.86 -1.50 -15.51
C TRP A 84 22.04 -2.17 -14.14
N ALA A 85 21.54 -3.39 -13.97
CA ALA A 85 21.77 -4.17 -12.75
C ALA A 85 23.28 -4.44 -12.55
N LYS A 86 23.99 -4.88 -13.61
CA LYS A 86 25.43 -5.17 -13.58
C LYS A 86 26.33 -3.95 -13.34
N LEU A 87 25.82 -2.73 -13.55
CA LEU A 87 26.53 -1.51 -13.19
C LEU A 87 26.85 -1.44 -11.68
N GLY A 88 26.13 -2.22 -10.87
CA GLY A 88 26.31 -2.33 -9.42
C GLY A 88 25.72 -1.13 -8.67
N GLY A 89 25.49 -1.32 -7.37
CA GLY A 89 24.96 -0.27 -6.49
C GLY A 89 25.69 1.08 -6.63
N PRO A 90 27.04 1.12 -6.56
CA PRO A 90 27.80 2.37 -6.65
C PRO A 90 27.70 3.08 -8.00
N GLY A 91 27.60 2.31 -9.09
CA GLY A 91 27.46 2.90 -10.42
C GLY A 91 26.06 3.49 -10.62
N ARG A 92 25.01 2.83 -10.12
CA ARG A 92 23.64 3.38 -10.12
C ARG A 92 23.51 4.62 -9.23
N ALA A 93 24.09 4.58 -8.02
CA ALA A 93 24.08 5.70 -7.08
C ALA A 93 24.57 7.02 -7.70
N ARG A 94 25.64 6.97 -8.51
CA ARG A 94 26.17 8.16 -9.21
C ARG A 94 25.17 8.77 -10.20
N VAL A 95 24.39 7.93 -10.90
CA VAL A 95 23.36 8.40 -11.84
C VAL A 95 22.17 9.01 -11.09
N LEU A 96 21.69 8.37 -10.01
CA LEU A 96 20.64 8.95 -9.17
C LEU A 96 21.07 10.29 -8.55
N TYR A 97 22.32 10.38 -8.09
CA TYR A 97 22.88 11.64 -7.61
C TYR A 97 22.91 12.72 -8.70
N ALA A 98 23.31 12.37 -9.94
CA ALA A 98 23.30 13.30 -11.06
C ALA A 98 21.88 13.78 -11.42
N LEU A 99 20.89 12.88 -11.37
CA LEU A 99 19.47 13.25 -11.53
C LEU A 99 19.04 14.25 -10.45
N ALA A 100 19.34 13.98 -9.18
CA ALA A 100 19.02 14.91 -8.09
C ALA A 100 19.65 16.29 -8.29
N ARG A 101 20.91 16.34 -8.74
CA ARG A 101 21.62 17.59 -9.05
C ARG A 101 21.00 18.35 -10.21
N LEU A 102 20.54 17.66 -11.24
CA LEU A 102 19.92 18.29 -12.40
C LEU A 102 18.49 18.76 -12.10
N VAL A 103 17.73 18.02 -11.29
CA VAL A 103 16.45 18.51 -10.75
C VAL A 103 16.67 19.81 -9.98
N GLN A 104 17.67 19.88 -9.09
CA GLN A 104 17.99 21.12 -8.38
C GLN A 104 18.43 22.25 -9.31
N LYS A 105 19.27 21.95 -10.31
CA LYS A 105 19.73 22.94 -11.30
C LYS A 105 18.55 23.54 -12.08
N HIS A 106 17.59 22.71 -12.46
CA HIS A 106 16.41 23.08 -13.24
C HIS A 106 15.16 23.32 -12.36
N ALA A 107 15.34 23.56 -11.05
CA ALA A 107 14.24 23.56 -10.11
C ALA A 107 13.16 24.61 -10.43
N ARG A 108 13.59 25.81 -10.88
CA ARG A 108 12.66 26.87 -11.28
C ARG A 108 11.86 26.51 -12.53
N LEU A 109 12.52 25.97 -13.55
CA LEU A 109 11.86 25.49 -14.78
C LEU A 109 10.82 24.43 -14.44
N LEU A 110 11.20 23.42 -13.66
CA LEU A 110 10.30 22.33 -13.26
C LEU A 110 9.11 22.84 -12.45
N ALA A 111 9.33 23.76 -11.50
CA ALA A 111 8.25 24.30 -10.67
C ALA A 111 7.24 25.12 -11.48
N VAL A 112 7.73 25.98 -12.40
CA VAL A 112 6.87 26.77 -13.29
C VAL A 112 6.09 25.88 -14.25
N LEU A 113 6.74 24.88 -14.82
CA LEU A 113 6.09 23.93 -15.73
C LEU A 113 5.04 23.08 -15.02
N GLU A 114 5.32 22.61 -13.79
CA GLU A 114 4.35 21.89 -12.95
C GLU A 114 3.12 22.75 -12.69
N THR A 115 3.31 24.02 -12.29
CA THR A 115 2.23 24.97 -12.04
C THR A 115 1.39 25.25 -13.28
N MET A 116 2.02 25.40 -14.44
CA MET A 116 1.30 25.66 -15.70
C MET A 116 0.47 24.44 -16.15
N ASP A 117 1.03 23.23 -16.02
CA ASP A 117 0.39 22.00 -16.49
C ASP A 117 -0.69 21.48 -15.51
N ASN A 118 -0.50 21.67 -14.20
CA ASN A 118 -1.40 21.16 -13.17
C ASN A 118 -2.36 22.20 -12.57
N GLY A 119 -1.98 23.47 -12.50
CA GLY A 119 -2.79 24.53 -11.89
C GLY A 119 -2.47 24.86 -10.42
N LYS A 120 -1.59 24.09 -9.76
CA LYS A 120 -1.16 24.35 -8.38
C LYS A 120 -0.36 25.65 -8.21
N PRO A 121 -0.46 26.34 -7.06
CA PRO A 121 0.34 27.53 -6.76
C PRO A 121 1.84 27.28 -6.90
N ILE A 122 2.53 28.22 -7.53
CA ILE A 122 3.99 28.14 -7.76
C ILE A 122 4.78 28.03 -6.46
N ARG A 123 4.23 28.54 -5.36
CA ARG A 123 4.81 28.40 -4.02
C ARG A 123 4.88 26.93 -3.61
N GLU A 124 3.84 26.15 -3.84
CA GLU A 124 3.82 24.70 -3.57
C GLU A 124 4.86 23.98 -4.46
N SER A 125 4.79 24.19 -5.77
CA SER A 125 5.70 23.55 -6.73
C SER A 125 7.18 23.79 -6.38
N ARG A 126 7.51 25.02 -5.97
CA ARG A 126 8.88 25.45 -5.67
C ARG A 126 9.36 25.03 -4.28
N ASP A 127 8.51 25.15 -3.27
CA ASP A 127 8.92 25.00 -1.88
C ASP A 127 8.71 23.57 -1.36
N ILE A 128 7.91 22.75 -2.07
CA ILE A 128 7.53 21.39 -1.65
C ILE A 128 7.86 20.36 -2.73
N ASP A 129 7.16 20.37 -3.87
CA ASP A 129 7.22 19.29 -4.87
C ASP A 129 8.64 19.07 -5.38
N VAL A 130 9.25 20.09 -5.99
CA VAL A 130 10.57 19.98 -6.60
C VAL A 130 11.69 19.69 -5.58
N PRO A 131 11.72 20.33 -4.38
CA PRO A 131 12.64 19.94 -3.33
C PRO A 131 12.50 18.48 -2.90
N LEU A 132 11.27 17.98 -2.74
CA LEU A 132 11.04 16.58 -2.40
C LEU A 132 11.44 15.63 -3.53
N VAL A 133 11.24 16.00 -4.80
CA VAL A 133 11.75 15.23 -5.96
C VAL A 133 13.26 15.07 -5.86
N ALA A 134 14.00 16.17 -5.67
CA ALA A 134 15.45 16.12 -5.49
C ALA A 134 15.85 15.26 -4.29
N ARG A 135 15.16 15.42 -3.15
CA ARG A 135 15.37 14.63 -1.94
C ARG A 135 15.19 13.13 -2.18
N HIS A 136 14.19 12.71 -2.95
CA HIS A 136 13.95 11.30 -3.27
C HIS A 136 15.10 10.70 -4.08
N PHE A 137 15.58 11.39 -5.11
CA PHE A 137 16.73 10.90 -5.88
C PHE A 137 18.03 10.90 -5.06
N TYR A 138 18.26 11.91 -4.22
CA TYR A 138 19.43 11.92 -3.31
C TYR A 138 19.40 10.77 -2.33
N TYR A 139 18.27 10.55 -1.66
CA TYR A 139 18.15 9.52 -0.65
C TYR A 139 18.31 8.12 -1.26
N HIS A 140 17.63 7.85 -2.37
CA HIS A 140 17.70 6.56 -3.04
C HIS A 140 19.04 6.31 -3.75
N ALA A 141 19.83 7.35 -4.06
CA ALA A 141 21.22 7.18 -4.47
C ALA A 141 22.04 6.51 -3.35
N GLY A 142 21.84 6.95 -2.10
CA GLY A 142 22.44 6.33 -0.91
C GLY A 142 21.99 4.89 -0.71
N LEU A 143 20.69 4.61 -0.88
CA LEU A 143 20.22 3.22 -0.78
C LEU A 143 20.81 2.34 -1.88
N ALA A 144 20.85 2.81 -3.13
CA ALA A 144 21.48 2.08 -4.23
C ALA A 144 22.93 1.67 -3.91
N GLN A 145 23.70 2.56 -3.28
CA GLN A 145 25.07 2.31 -2.84
C GLN A 145 25.18 1.20 -1.77
N LEU A 146 24.14 1.02 -0.94
CA LEU A 146 24.16 0.16 0.25
C LEU A 146 23.44 -1.19 0.07
N ILE A 147 22.61 -1.36 -0.97
CA ILE A 147 21.78 -2.57 -1.17
C ILE A 147 22.58 -3.88 -1.05
N ASP A 148 23.77 -3.96 -1.65
CA ASP A 148 24.53 -5.22 -1.66
C ASP A 148 24.98 -5.64 -0.23
N ALA A 149 25.15 -4.67 0.67
CA ALA A 149 25.52 -4.91 2.07
C ALA A 149 24.31 -5.11 2.98
N GLU A 150 23.25 -4.32 2.78
CA GLU A 150 22.07 -4.29 3.67
C GLU A 150 20.96 -5.27 3.27
N ALA A 151 20.92 -5.69 2.01
CA ALA A 151 19.96 -6.64 1.47
C ALA A 151 20.66 -7.79 0.69
N PRO A 152 21.59 -8.52 1.33
CA PRO A 152 22.36 -9.56 0.66
C PRO A 152 21.44 -10.68 0.14
N GLY A 153 21.74 -11.19 -1.06
CA GLY A 153 20.95 -12.24 -1.69
C GLY A 153 19.63 -11.76 -2.33
N MET A 154 19.41 -10.45 -2.40
CA MET A 154 18.30 -9.84 -3.13
C MET A 154 18.76 -9.34 -4.52
N GLU A 155 17.90 -9.46 -5.52
CA GLU A 155 18.13 -8.97 -6.89
C GLU A 155 16.94 -8.11 -7.38
N PRO A 156 17.14 -7.23 -8.38
CA PRO A 156 16.04 -6.49 -8.98
C PRO A 156 14.96 -7.41 -9.56
N LEU A 157 13.71 -6.96 -9.52
CA LEU A 157 12.59 -7.64 -10.16
C LEU A 157 12.77 -7.73 -11.67
N GLY A 158 13.13 -6.60 -12.31
CA GLY A 158 13.38 -6.46 -13.74
C GLY A 158 12.79 -5.16 -14.32
N VAL A 159 11.71 -5.26 -15.11
CA VAL A 159 11.01 -4.11 -15.73
C VAL A 159 9.79 -3.73 -14.89
N CYS A 160 9.68 -2.46 -14.53
CA CYS A 160 8.55 -1.91 -13.78
C CYS A 160 7.65 -1.07 -14.70
N GLY A 161 6.38 -1.46 -14.83
CA GLY A 161 5.32 -0.64 -15.40
C GLY A 161 4.75 0.28 -14.32
N GLN A 162 4.76 1.58 -14.55
CA GLN A 162 4.41 2.58 -13.55
C GLN A 162 3.36 3.54 -14.10
N VAL A 163 2.29 3.77 -13.34
CA VAL A 163 1.20 4.67 -13.74
C VAL A 163 0.90 5.58 -12.55
N ILE A 164 0.94 6.89 -12.77
CA ILE A 164 0.85 7.90 -11.72
C ILE A 164 -0.32 8.87 -11.96
N PRO A 165 -0.87 9.49 -10.90
CA PRO A 165 -1.98 10.43 -10.99
C PRO A 165 -1.49 11.84 -11.35
N TRP A 166 -2.43 12.76 -11.42
CA TRP A 166 -2.21 14.12 -11.91
C TRP A 166 -1.92 15.17 -10.84
N ASN A 167 -2.10 14.86 -9.55
CA ASN A 167 -2.08 15.85 -8.48
C ASN A 167 -0.68 16.31 -8.03
N PHE A 168 0.29 15.41 -8.04
CA PHE A 168 1.71 15.73 -7.83
C PHE A 168 2.57 15.06 -8.90
N PRO A 169 2.45 15.48 -10.18
CA PRO A 169 3.00 14.76 -11.33
C PRO A 169 4.49 14.39 -11.17
N LEU A 170 5.35 15.37 -10.89
CA LEU A 170 6.79 15.15 -10.82
C LEU A 170 7.19 14.43 -9.53
N LEU A 171 6.54 14.74 -8.40
CA LEU A 171 6.81 14.07 -7.12
C LEU A 171 6.39 12.59 -7.16
N MET A 172 5.23 12.28 -7.73
CA MET A 172 4.78 10.89 -7.93
C MET A 172 5.72 10.14 -8.88
N LEU A 173 6.22 10.80 -9.93
CA LEU A 173 7.28 10.22 -10.76
C LEU A 173 8.50 9.88 -9.90
N ALA A 174 8.95 10.78 -9.03
CA ALA A 174 10.11 10.52 -8.18
C ALA A 174 9.90 9.34 -7.22
N TRP A 175 8.72 9.25 -6.59
CA TRP A 175 8.34 8.14 -5.70
C TRP A 175 8.38 6.78 -6.39
N LYS A 176 8.07 6.73 -7.68
CA LYS A 176 8.09 5.50 -8.48
C LYS A 176 9.46 5.20 -9.06
N VAL A 177 10.08 6.17 -9.74
CA VAL A 177 11.28 5.96 -10.53
C VAL A 177 12.51 5.79 -9.65
N ALA A 178 12.68 6.62 -8.62
CA ALA A 178 13.88 6.61 -7.78
C ALA A 178 14.16 5.25 -7.11
N PRO A 179 13.22 4.63 -6.37
CA PRO A 179 13.46 3.30 -5.78
C PRO A 179 13.63 2.22 -6.84
N ALA A 180 12.89 2.26 -7.95
CA ALA A 180 12.98 1.27 -9.00
C ALA A 180 14.39 1.20 -9.60
N ILE A 181 14.93 2.35 -10.04
CA ILE A 181 16.25 2.38 -10.67
C ILE A 181 17.37 2.22 -9.64
N ALA A 182 17.18 2.64 -8.38
CA ALA A 182 18.11 2.36 -7.28
C ALA A 182 18.30 0.85 -7.06
N ALA A 183 17.21 0.10 -7.04
CA ALA A 183 17.21 -1.36 -6.92
C ALA A 183 17.78 -2.10 -8.15
N GLY A 184 18.02 -1.40 -9.27
CA GLY A 184 18.54 -2.00 -10.50
C GLY A 184 17.47 -2.45 -11.49
N ASN A 185 16.24 -1.96 -11.33
CA ASN A 185 15.15 -2.13 -12.29
C ASN A 185 15.20 -1.06 -13.38
N THR A 186 14.45 -1.27 -14.45
CA THR A 186 14.18 -0.27 -15.50
C THR A 186 12.70 0.03 -15.56
N VAL A 187 12.31 1.22 -15.99
CA VAL A 187 10.93 1.69 -15.89
C VAL A 187 10.30 2.01 -17.25
N VAL A 188 9.00 1.71 -17.34
CA VAL A 188 8.09 2.27 -18.35
C VAL A 188 7.00 3.00 -17.57
N LEU A 189 7.04 4.32 -17.59
CA LEU A 189 6.14 5.16 -16.80
C LEU A 189 5.16 5.91 -17.70
N LYS A 190 3.89 5.97 -17.27
CA LYS A 190 2.85 6.79 -17.88
C LYS A 190 2.39 7.88 -16.91
N PRO A 191 2.71 9.17 -17.16
CA PRO A 191 2.16 10.29 -16.39
C PRO A 191 0.68 10.47 -16.71
N ALA A 192 -0.10 11.09 -15.83
CA ALA A 192 -1.52 11.33 -16.09
C ALA A 192 -1.74 12.19 -17.36
N GLU A 193 -2.88 11.99 -18.02
CA GLU A 193 -3.16 12.63 -19.32
C GLU A 193 -3.22 14.16 -19.22
N TYR A 194 -3.71 14.68 -18.10
CA TYR A 194 -3.80 16.12 -17.86
C TYR A 194 -2.47 16.79 -17.51
N THR A 195 -1.46 16.03 -17.05
CA THR A 195 -0.25 16.60 -16.42
C THR A 195 1.02 15.81 -16.76
N SER A 196 1.40 15.87 -18.03
CA SER A 196 2.50 15.07 -18.58
C SER A 196 3.81 15.85 -18.80
N LEU A 197 3.79 17.19 -18.78
CA LEU A 197 4.91 18.01 -19.25
C LEU A 197 6.16 17.90 -18.39
N THR A 198 6.03 17.86 -17.06
CA THR A 198 7.20 17.72 -16.18
C THR A 198 7.82 16.32 -16.23
N ALA A 199 7.03 15.28 -16.51
CA ALA A 199 7.56 13.95 -16.79
C ALA A 199 8.39 13.96 -18.08
N LEU A 200 7.93 14.65 -19.13
CA LEU A 200 8.67 14.82 -20.38
C LEU A 200 9.95 15.67 -20.19
N CYS A 201 9.88 16.73 -19.38
CA CYS A 201 11.06 17.50 -18.98
C CYS A 201 12.06 16.65 -18.18
N PHE A 202 11.58 15.77 -17.29
CA PHE A 202 12.43 14.80 -16.59
C PHE A 202 13.10 13.81 -17.56
N ALA A 203 12.43 13.40 -18.63
CA ALA A 203 13.01 12.57 -19.69
C ALA A 203 14.21 13.26 -20.37
N ASP A 204 14.12 14.57 -20.63
CA ASP A 204 15.26 15.32 -21.15
C ASP A 204 16.40 15.44 -20.12
N ILE A 205 16.06 15.66 -18.85
CA ILE A 205 17.04 15.63 -17.75
C ILE A 205 17.75 14.27 -17.66
N CYS A 206 17.04 13.15 -17.91
CA CYS A 206 17.65 11.83 -17.94
C CYS A 206 18.78 11.71 -18.97
N ARG A 207 18.63 12.34 -20.15
CA ARG A 207 19.68 12.39 -21.17
C ARG A 207 20.91 13.13 -20.65
N GLN A 208 20.71 14.28 -20.01
CA GLN A 208 21.78 15.10 -19.45
C GLN A 208 22.49 14.42 -18.25
N ALA A 209 21.74 13.67 -17.46
CA ALA A 209 22.25 12.93 -16.29
C ALA A 209 23.07 11.68 -16.67
N GLY A 210 23.11 11.31 -17.94
CA GLY A 210 23.76 10.09 -18.41
C GLY A 210 23.02 8.82 -18.01
N VAL A 211 21.70 8.88 -17.85
CA VAL A 211 20.88 7.67 -17.64
C VAL A 211 21.05 6.76 -18.87
N PRO A 212 21.45 5.49 -18.70
CA PRO A 212 21.65 4.61 -19.84
C PRO A 212 20.37 4.43 -20.65
N LYS A 213 20.52 4.42 -21.98
CA LYS A 213 19.43 4.27 -22.96
C LYS A 213 18.50 3.11 -22.60
N GLY A 214 17.22 3.42 -22.37
CA GLY A 214 16.17 2.46 -22.02
C GLY A 214 15.98 2.18 -20.53
N VAL A 215 16.82 2.73 -19.62
CA VAL A 215 16.59 2.56 -18.18
C VAL A 215 15.31 3.28 -17.72
N VAL A 216 15.06 4.46 -18.28
CA VAL A 216 13.82 5.22 -18.10
C VAL A 216 13.16 5.35 -19.48
N ASN A 217 11.87 5.03 -19.56
CA ASN A 217 11.03 5.22 -20.74
C ASN A 217 9.71 5.85 -20.28
N ILE A 218 9.24 6.87 -20.99
CA ILE A 218 8.03 7.62 -20.68
C ILE A 218 7.10 7.57 -21.89
N VAL A 219 5.88 7.05 -21.67
CA VAL A 219 4.83 6.94 -22.69
C VAL A 219 3.62 7.72 -22.21
N THR A 220 3.09 8.60 -23.05
CA THR A 220 1.93 9.47 -22.78
C THR A 220 0.66 8.88 -23.36
N GLY A 221 -0.49 9.30 -22.84
CA GLY A 221 -1.81 8.92 -23.33
C GLY A 221 -2.81 8.74 -22.20
N ASP A 222 -4.04 8.37 -22.54
CA ASP A 222 -5.15 8.19 -21.59
C ASP A 222 -5.05 6.91 -20.72
N GLY A 223 -6.14 6.54 -20.05
CA GLY A 223 -6.23 5.31 -19.25
C GLY A 223 -5.95 4.02 -20.02
N ARG A 224 -6.22 3.97 -21.34
CA ARG A 224 -6.00 2.78 -22.18
C ARG A 224 -4.52 2.44 -22.27
N VAL A 225 -3.65 3.45 -22.33
CA VAL A 225 -2.19 3.25 -22.32
C VAL A 225 -1.72 2.69 -20.98
N GLY A 226 -2.31 3.14 -19.88
CA GLY A 226 -2.06 2.58 -18.55
C GLY A 226 -2.42 1.10 -18.49
N GLU A 227 -3.58 0.72 -19.00
CA GLU A 227 -4.01 -0.68 -19.09
C GLU A 227 -3.06 -1.53 -19.95
N MET A 228 -2.60 -1.01 -21.10
CA MET A 228 -1.61 -1.69 -21.94
C MET A 228 -0.31 -1.97 -21.18
N ILE A 229 0.21 -1.01 -20.40
CA ILE A 229 1.41 -1.19 -19.58
C ILE A 229 1.19 -2.25 -18.50
N VAL A 230 0.05 -2.18 -17.79
CA VAL A 230 -0.29 -3.11 -16.71
C VAL A 230 -0.42 -4.54 -17.22
N ALA A 231 -1.06 -4.73 -18.38
CA ALA A 231 -1.29 -6.04 -18.98
C ALA A 231 -0.06 -6.63 -19.68
N HIS A 232 0.94 -5.81 -20.03
CA HIS A 232 2.08 -6.25 -20.84
C HIS A 232 2.89 -7.38 -20.18
N GLU A 233 3.10 -8.50 -20.88
CA GLU A 233 3.79 -9.70 -20.33
C GLU A 233 5.27 -9.43 -20.00
N GLY A 234 5.90 -8.49 -20.71
CA GLY A 234 7.28 -8.07 -20.48
C GLY A 234 7.52 -7.22 -19.22
N VAL A 235 6.51 -6.97 -18.38
CA VAL A 235 6.62 -6.22 -17.11
C VAL A 235 6.64 -7.18 -15.93
N ASP A 236 7.58 -7.01 -14.99
CA ASP A 236 7.72 -7.85 -13.79
C ASP A 236 7.07 -7.23 -12.55
N LYS A 237 6.91 -5.90 -12.53
CA LYS A 237 6.25 -5.15 -11.45
C LYS A 237 5.31 -4.10 -12.00
N VAL A 238 4.12 -3.99 -11.41
CA VAL A 238 3.22 -2.86 -11.56
C VAL A 238 3.24 -2.02 -10.29
N ALA A 239 3.45 -0.71 -10.42
CA ALA A 239 3.27 0.25 -9.33
C ALA A 239 2.30 1.34 -9.78
N PHE A 240 1.18 1.46 -9.09
CA PHE A 240 0.09 2.36 -9.46
C PHE A 240 -0.27 3.28 -8.31
N THR A 241 -0.53 4.54 -8.64
CA THR A 241 -1.19 5.48 -7.73
C THR A 241 -2.38 6.13 -8.42
N GLY A 242 -3.53 6.14 -7.76
CA GLY A 242 -4.77 6.67 -8.34
C GLY A 242 -6.02 6.17 -7.61
N SER A 243 -7.15 6.09 -8.31
CA SER A 243 -8.42 5.73 -7.67
C SER A 243 -8.49 4.26 -7.27
N THR A 244 -9.21 3.98 -6.18
CA THR A 244 -9.46 2.61 -5.70
C THR A 244 -10.12 1.74 -6.76
N GLU A 245 -11.06 2.27 -7.54
CA GLU A 245 -11.73 1.52 -8.60
C GLU A 245 -10.76 1.03 -9.67
N VAL A 246 -9.83 1.88 -10.10
CA VAL A 246 -8.78 1.48 -11.05
C VAL A 246 -7.81 0.49 -10.39
N GLY A 247 -7.48 0.67 -9.12
CA GLY A 247 -6.68 -0.30 -8.34
C GLY A 247 -7.28 -1.71 -8.35
N ARG A 248 -8.61 -1.84 -8.21
CA ARG A 248 -9.32 -3.13 -8.33
C ARG A 248 -9.15 -3.75 -9.72
N LYS A 249 -9.39 -2.97 -10.78
CA LYS A 249 -9.21 -3.41 -12.17
C LYS A 249 -7.79 -3.86 -12.45
N ILE A 250 -6.78 -3.16 -11.92
CA ILE A 250 -5.36 -3.54 -12.03
C ILE A 250 -5.09 -4.87 -11.31
N ARG A 251 -5.61 -5.06 -10.09
CA ARG A 251 -5.43 -6.33 -9.36
C ARG A 251 -6.04 -7.49 -10.13
N GLU A 252 -7.24 -7.32 -10.69
CA GLU A 252 -7.91 -8.31 -11.55
C GLU A 252 -7.11 -8.60 -12.81
N ALA A 253 -6.68 -7.56 -13.54
CA ALA A 253 -5.93 -7.70 -14.77
C ALA A 253 -4.59 -8.42 -14.57
N THR A 254 -3.91 -8.20 -13.44
CA THR A 254 -2.61 -8.80 -13.12
C THR A 254 -2.69 -10.17 -12.44
N ALA A 255 -3.89 -10.65 -12.10
CA ALA A 255 -4.08 -11.89 -11.36
C ALA A 255 -3.51 -13.12 -12.09
N GLY A 256 -2.67 -13.89 -11.40
CA GLY A 256 -2.01 -15.09 -11.90
C GLY A 256 -0.87 -14.84 -12.88
N GLN A 257 -0.43 -13.58 -13.06
CA GLN A 257 0.69 -13.25 -13.96
C GLN A 257 2.06 -13.31 -13.26
N GLY A 258 2.10 -13.51 -11.94
CA GLY A 258 3.34 -13.52 -11.16
C GLY A 258 4.04 -12.15 -11.04
N LYS A 259 3.34 -11.07 -11.39
CA LYS A 259 3.83 -9.70 -11.27
C LYS A 259 3.83 -9.24 -9.81
N SER A 260 4.88 -8.56 -9.39
CA SER A 260 4.85 -7.77 -8.16
C SER A 260 3.88 -6.59 -8.33
N LEU A 261 3.11 -6.26 -7.30
CA LEU A 261 2.10 -5.21 -7.35
C LEU A 261 2.17 -4.32 -6.10
N THR A 262 2.17 -3.00 -6.33
CA THR A 262 2.01 -1.98 -5.28
C THR A 262 0.90 -1.03 -5.73
N LEU A 263 -0.04 -0.76 -4.83
CA LEU A 263 -1.20 0.09 -5.08
C LEU A 263 -1.27 1.15 -3.98
N GLU A 264 -1.15 2.43 -4.35
CA GLU A 264 -1.44 3.56 -3.47
C GLU A 264 -2.73 4.22 -3.94
N LEU A 265 -3.80 4.10 -3.17
CA LEU A 265 -5.15 4.41 -3.63
C LEU A 265 -5.79 5.58 -2.86
N GLY A 266 -7.10 5.75 -3.01
CA GLY A 266 -7.84 6.83 -2.37
C GLY A 266 -7.72 6.81 -0.84
N GLY A 267 -7.93 7.97 -0.25
CA GLY A 267 -7.82 8.15 1.19
C GLY A 267 -8.62 9.34 1.67
N LYS A 268 -9.64 9.11 2.49
CA LYS A 268 -10.33 10.19 3.20
C LYS A 268 -9.77 10.35 4.61
N GLY A 269 -8.54 10.88 4.67
CA GLY A 269 -7.78 10.99 5.91
C GLY A 269 -8.50 11.83 6.98
N PRO A 270 -8.65 11.32 8.22
CA PRO A 270 -9.24 12.08 9.31
C PRO A 270 -8.24 13.08 9.91
N TYR A 271 -8.73 14.25 10.27
CA TYR A 271 -8.01 15.30 10.97
C TYR A 271 -8.65 15.54 12.33
N ILE A 272 -8.01 15.06 13.40
CA ILE A 272 -8.61 14.95 14.73
C ILE A 272 -8.09 16.07 15.63
N VAL A 273 -9.00 16.90 16.15
CA VAL A 273 -8.68 18.04 17.03
C VAL A 273 -9.32 17.84 18.40
N PHE A 274 -8.50 17.65 19.43
CA PHE A 274 -8.94 17.51 20.82
C PHE A 274 -9.10 18.87 21.52
N ASP A 275 -9.78 18.87 22.67
CA ASP A 275 -10.08 20.08 23.46
C ASP A 275 -8.82 20.84 23.92
N ASP A 276 -7.71 20.12 24.10
CA ASP A 276 -6.42 20.66 24.55
C ASP A 276 -5.42 20.90 23.40
N ALA A 277 -5.85 20.80 22.15
CA ALA A 277 -5.01 21.12 21.01
C ALA A 277 -4.66 22.61 20.97
N ASP A 278 -3.47 22.93 20.44
CA ASP A 278 -3.20 24.26 19.93
C ASP A 278 -4.11 24.53 18.71
N LEU A 279 -5.23 25.20 18.96
CA LEU A 279 -6.26 25.46 17.96
C LEU A 279 -5.75 26.34 16.82
N ASP A 280 -4.81 27.25 17.08
CA ASP A 280 -4.30 28.14 16.03
C ASP A 280 -3.36 27.37 15.10
N SER A 281 -2.44 26.58 15.64
CA SER A 281 -1.59 25.69 14.84
C SER A 281 -2.42 24.64 14.10
N ALA A 282 -3.43 24.06 14.74
CA ALA A 282 -4.32 23.09 14.10
C ALA A 282 -5.18 23.70 12.99
N VAL A 283 -5.57 24.98 13.09
CA VAL A 283 -6.26 25.68 11.99
C VAL A 283 -5.30 25.95 10.83
N GLU A 284 -4.11 26.49 11.09
CA GLU A 284 -3.13 26.74 10.01
C GLU A 284 -2.72 25.44 9.31
N GLY A 285 -2.43 24.38 10.08
CA GLY A 285 -2.09 23.07 9.53
C GLY A 285 -3.20 22.47 8.67
N LEU A 286 -4.47 22.67 9.05
CA LEU A 286 -5.61 22.20 8.26
C LEU A 286 -5.77 23.01 6.98
N VAL A 287 -5.57 24.32 7.07
CA VAL A 287 -5.63 25.21 5.92
C VAL A 287 -4.56 24.83 4.89
N ASP A 288 -3.33 24.63 5.35
CA ASP A 288 -2.18 24.17 4.59
C ASP A 288 -2.24 22.67 4.20
N ALA A 289 -3.29 21.94 4.55
CA ALA A 289 -3.48 20.55 4.12
C ALA A 289 -4.59 20.40 3.09
N ILE A 290 -5.69 21.13 3.28
CA ILE A 290 -6.85 21.10 2.39
C ILE A 290 -6.63 22.02 1.21
N TRP A 291 -6.12 23.24 1.38
CA TRP A 291 -6.09 24.20 0.28
C TRP A 291 -4.74 24.30 -0.44
N PHE A 292 -3.70 23.75 0.18
CA PHE A 292 -2.33 23.51 -0.35
C PHE A 292 -2.31 23.21 -1.85
N ASN A 293 -2.92 22.09 -2.26
CA ASN A 293 -3.10 21.67 -3.65
C ASN A 293 -4.59 21.60 -3.99
N GLN A 294 -5.35 22.61 -3.54
CA GLN A 294 -6.79 22.73 -3.76
C GLN A 294 -7.56 21.44 -3.40
N GLY A 295 -7.11 20.73 -2.37
CA GLY A 295 -7.70 19.51 -1.82
C GLY A 295 -7.53 18.27 -2.67
N GLN A 296 -6.69 18.34 -3.71
CA GLN A 296 -6.37 17.23 -4.61
C GLN A 296 -5.23 16.38 -4.05
N VAL A 297 -5.29 16.10 -2.74
CA VAL A 297 -4.26 15.36 -2.01
C VAL A 297 -4.90 14.13 -1.39
N CYS A 298 -4.34 12.95 -1.62
CA CYS A 298 -4.83 11.69 -1.06
C CYS A 298 -4.81 11.65 0.49
N CYS A 299 -4.11 12.58 1.13
CA CYS A 299 -4.00 12.70 2.58
C CYS A 299 -4.41 14.07 3.14
N ALA A 300 -5.20 14.86 2.41
CA ALA A 300 -5.51 16.27 2.70
C ALA A 300 -6.10 16.58 4.11
N GLY A 301 -6.48 15.57 4.90
CA GLY A 301 -7.25 15.78 6.14
C GLY A 301 -8.71 16.14 5.87
N SER A 302 -9.26 15.72 4.71
CA SER A 302 -10.57 16.14 4.17
C SER A 302 -11.78 15.74 5.03
N ARG A 303 -11.56 15.05 6.15
CA ARG A 303 -12.55 14.74 7.17
C ARG A 303 -12.10 15.28 8.53
N LEU A 304 -12.57 16.47 8.88
CA LEU A 304 -12.31 17.12 10.16
C LEU A 304 -13.19 16.49 11.27
N LEU A 305 -12.55 16.05 12.35
CA LEU A 305 -13.18 15.58 13.58
C LEU A 305 -12.76 16.53 14.71
N VAL A 306 -13.69 17.28 15.30
CA VAL A 306 -13.37 18.24 16.38
C VAL A 306 -14.13 17.89 17.66
N GLN A 307 -13.44 17.94 18.79
CA GLN A 307 -14.08 17.69 20.08
C GLN A 307 -15.11 18.78 20.41
N GLU A 308 -16.27 18.39 20.95
CA GLU A 308 -17.43 19.27 21.17
C GLU A 308 -17.09 20.53 21.99
N GLY A 309 -16.14 20.46 22.93
CA GLY A 309 -15.76 21.57 23.80
C GLY A 309 -15.06 22.74 23.08
N VAL A 310 -14.42 22.47 21.94
CA VAL A 310 -13.71 23.48 21.14
C VAL A 310 -14.27 23.68 19.73
N ALA A 311 -15.26 22.88 19.31
CA ALA A 311 -15.79 22.87 17.95
C ALA A 311 -16.24 24.25 17.44
N GLU A 312 -17.06 24.98 18.20
CA GLU A 312 -17.54 26.31 17.78
C GLU A 312 -16.39 27.30 17.57
N ARG A 313 -15.45 27.35 18.52
CA ARG A 313 -14.26 28.21 18.47
C ARG A 313 -13.35 27.85 17.30
N PHE A 314 -13.14 26.56 17.06
CA PHE A 314 -12.30 26.06 15.97
C PHE A 314 -12.91 26.40 14.62
N ILE A 315 -14.20 26.14 14.41
CA ILE A 315 -14.90 26.44 13.16
C ILE A 315 -14.93 27.94 12.89
N ALA A 316 -15.11 28.79 13.91
CA ALA A 316 -15.05 30.25 13.75
C ALA A 316 -13.66 30.72 13.29
N LYS A 317 -12.58 30.22 13.92
CA LYS A 317 -11.19 30.51 13.51
C LYS A 317 -10.91 30.02 12.08
N LEU A 318 -11.37 28.81 11.76
CA LEU A 318 -11.22 28.21 10.45
C LEU A 318 -11.89 29.05 9.36
N LYS A 319 -13.16 29.45 9.54
CA LYS A 319 -13.87 30.33 8.59
C LYS A 319 -13.13 31.65 8.37
N ALA A 320 -12.71 32.31 9.46
CA ALA A 320 -11.95 33.55 9.39
C ALA A 320 -10.59 33.39 8.67
N ARG A 321 -9.95 32.23 8.78
CA ARG A 321 -8.73 31.93 8.02
C ARG A 321 -9.00 31.57 6.58
N MET A 322 -10.06 30.82 6.28
CA MET A 322 -10.47 30.51 4.91
C MET A 322 -10.72 31.79 4.10
N ASP A 323 -11.35 32.82 4.68
CA ASP A 323 -11.62 34.11 4.01
C ASP A 323 -10.36 34.90 3.63
N ARG A 324 -9.21 34.54 4.20
CA ARG A 324 -7.93 35.19 3.90
C ARG A 324 -7.12 34.45 2.84
N LEU A 325 -7.61 33.30 2.36
CA LEU A 325 -6.96 32.56 1.28
C LEU A 325 -7.13 33.30 -0.03
N ARG A 326 -6.01 33.53 -0.72
CA ARG A 326 -5.99 34.17 -2.03
C ARG A 326 -6.17 33.11 -3.11
N VAL A 327 -7.30 33.19 -3.82
CA VAL A 327 -7.58 32.39 -5.03
C VAL A 327 -7.17 33.22 -6.24
N GLY A 328 -6.42 32.65 -7.19
CA GLY A 328 -5.96 33.46 -8.32
C GLY A 328 -4.95 32.77 -9.22
N ASN A 329 -4.26 33.58 -10.04
CA ASN A 329 -3.23 33.11 -10.97
C ASN A 329 -2.17 32.24 -10.25
N PRO A 330 -2.07 30.94 -10.55
CA PRO A 330 -1.14 30.05 -9.87
C PRO A 330 0.34 30.45 -9.97
N LEU A 331 0.72 31.23 -10.99
CA LEU A 331 2.10 31.73 -11.13
C LEU A 331 2.42 32.88 -10.19
N ASP A 332 1.43 33.51 -9.56
CA ASP A 332 1.67 34.52 -8.53
C ASP A 332 2.03 33.85 -7.21
N LYS A 333 3.22 34.18 -6.69
CA LYS A 333 3.79 33.61 -5.46
C LYS A 333 2.93 33.88 -4.22
N CYS A 334 2.06 34.88 -4.31
CA CYS A 334 1.11 35.23 -3.27
C CYS A 334 -0.14 34.34 -3.26
N ILE A 335 -0.45 33.58 -4.31
CA ILE A 335 -1.67 32.77 -4.34
C ILE A 335 -1.57 31.55 -3.42
N ASP A 336 -2.67 31.25 -2.75
CA ASP A 336 -2.81 30.11 -1.83
C ASP A 336 -3.61 28.98 -2.46
N VAL A 337 -4.54 29.31 -3.36
CA VAL A 337 -5.46 28.37 -4.02
C VAL A 337 -5.40 28.59 -5.52
N GLY A 338 -4.85 27.62 -6.24
CA GLY A 338 -4.71 27.62 -7.68
C GLY A 338 -5.97 27.16 -8.43
N ALA A 339 -5.77 26.75 -9.68
CA ALA A 339 -6.83 26.19 -10.51
C ALA A 339 -6.94 24.67 -10.28
N VAL A 340 -8.17 24.16 -10.22
CA VAL A 340 -8.46 22.72 -10.34
C VAL A 340 -7.94 22.22 -11.67
N VAL A 341 -7.32 21.05 -11.67
CA VAL A 341 -6.54 20.51 -12.80
C VAL A 341 -7.23 20.48 -14.17
N ASP A 342 -8.55 20.31 -14.22
CA ASP A 342 -9.30 20.15 -15.47
C ASP A 342 -10.80 20.48 -15.28
N PRO A 343 -11.52 20.97 -16.31
CA PRO A 343 -12.96 21.20 -16.25
C PRO A 343 -13.78 19.98 -15.78
N VAL A 344 -13.41 18.76 -16.16
CA VAL A 344 -14.11 17.53 -15.74
C VAL A 344 -14.04 17.35 -14.23
N GLN A 345 -12.89 17.65 -13.63
CA GLN A 345 -12.73 17.57 -12.18
C GLN A 345 -13.50 18.70 -11.47
N LEU A 346 -13.51 19.90 -12.04
CA LEU A 346 -14.30 21.02 -11.52
C LEU A 346 -15.80 20.70 -11.47
N ASP A 347 -16.33 20.11 -12.54
CA ASP A 347 -17.74 19.70 -12.60
C ASP A 347 -18.06 18.55 -11.64
N THR A 348 -17.12 17.62 -11.46
CA THR A 348 -17.23 16.56 -10.43
C THR A 348 -17.34 17.15 -9.02
N ILE A 349 -16.51 18.15 -8.70
CA ILE A 349 -16.56 18.84 -7.39
C ILE A 349 -17.90 19.56 -7.22
N ARG A 350 -18.37 20.30 -8.24
CA ARG A 350 -19.66 21.00 -8.20
C ARG A 350 -20.82 20.04 -7.92
N ALA A 351 -20.89 18.95 -8.66
CA ALA A 351 -21.95 17.95 -8.52
C ALA A 351 -21.99 17.30 -7.13
N LEU A 352 -20.81 17.05 -6.53
CA LEU A 352 -20.73 16.49 -5.16
C LEU A 352 -21.20 17.48 -4.09
N VAL A 353 -20.88 18.78 -4.24
CA VAL A 353 -21.23 19.80 -3.25
C VAL A 353 -22.71 20.19 -3.33
N GLU A 354 -23.29 20.30 -4.53
CA GLU A 354 -24.70 20.63 -4.73
C GLU A 354 -25.65 19.59 -4.12
N GLY A 355 -25.21 18.33 -3.99
CA GLY A 355 -25.96 17.25 -3.37
C GLY A 355 -25.82 17.14 -1.83
N SER A 356 -25.10 18.04 -1.17
CA SER A 356 -24.83 17.92 0.28
C SER A 356 -26.04 18.29 1.14
N GLY A 357 -26.29 17.51 2.20
CA GLY A 357 -27.30 17.82 3.22
C GLY A 357 -26.80 18.69 4.39
N GLY A 358 -25.53 19.13 4.33
CA GLY A 358 -24.89 19.90 5.39
C GLY A 358 -24.96 21.42 5.18
N GLU A 359 -24.44 22.16 6.15
CA GLU A 359 -24.29 23.61 6.06
C GLU A 359 -23.02 23.97 5.28
N VAL A 360 -23.19 24.59 4.11
CA VAL A 360 -22.09 24.94 3.21
C VAL A 360 -21.60 26.36 3.50
N TYR A 361 -20.33 26.48 3.88
CA TYR A 361 -19.60 27.75 3.96
C TYR A 361 -18.61 27.83 2.80
N ARG A 362 -18.64 28.93 2.05
CA ARG A 362 -17.66 29.25 1.01
C ARG A 362 -16.90 30.51 1.45
N ALA A 363 -15.58 30.48 1.33
CA ALA A 363 -14.75 31.64 1.63
C ALA A 363 -15.16 32.84 0.77
N ALA A 364 -15.16 34.02 1.37
CA ALA A 364 -15.41 35.27 0.64
C ALA A 364 -14.20 35.62 -0.23
N CYS A 365 -14.24 35.21 -1.50
CA CYS A 365 -13.16 35.43 -2.46
C CYS A 365 -13.71 35.68 -3.87
N ASP A 366 -12.98 36.46 -4.67
CA ASP A 366 -13.24 36.60 -6.09
C ASP A 366 -12.65 35.39 -6.84
N LEU A 367 -13.42 34.83 -7.76
CA LEU A 367 -12.97 33.72 -8.60
C LEU A 367 -12.59 34.24 -9.98
N PRO A 368 -11.36 33.99 -10.45
CA PRO A 368 -10.99 34.26 -11.84
C PRO A 368 -11.77 33.38 -12.82
N GLU A 369 -11.73 33.73 -14.11
CA GLU A 369 -12.11 32.82 -15.19
C GLU A 369 -11.11 31.65 -15.27
N GLY A 370 -11.58 30.48 -15.72
CA GLY A 370 -10.80 29.24 -15.76
C GLY A 370 -11.30 28.22 -14.74
N CYS A 371 -10.45 27.26 -14.38
CA CYS A 371 -10.85 26.15 -13.51
C CYS A 371 -10.75 26.46 -12.01
N PHE A 372 -11.38 27.53 -11.54
CA PHE A 372 -11.31 27.92 -10.12
C PHE A 372 -12.54 27.46 -9.31
N TYR A 373 -12.30 27.00 -8.07
CA TYR A 373 -13.35 26.64 -7.11
C TYR A 373 -13.04 27.22 -5.73
N PRO A 374 -14.02 27.82 -5.02
CA PRO A 374 -13.76 28.50 -3.76
C PRO A 374 -13.48 27.51 -2.63
N PRO A 375 -12.59 27.86 -1.68
CA PRO A 375 -12.45 27.13 -0.43
C PRO A 375 -13.79 26.90 0.26
N THR A 376 -14.13 25.63 0.50
CA THR A 376 -15.46 25.25 0.99
C THR A 376 -15.37 24.35 2.21
N LEU A 377 -16.17 24.66 3.22
CA LEU A 377 -16.36 23.86 4.43
C LEU A 377 -17.82 23.43 4.51
N ILE A 378 -18.08 22.14 4.75
CA ILE A 378 -19.41 21.59 4.94
C ILE A 378 -19.51 21.04 6.37
N THR A 379 -20.34 21.67 7.18
CA THR A 379 -20.60 21.29 8.59
C THR A 379 -21.96 20.60 8.75
N GLY A 380 -22.23 20.06 9.93
CA GLY A 380 -23.54 19.46 10.24
C GLY A 380 -23.81 18.12 9.57
N LEU A 381 -22.79 17.45 9.03
CA LEU A 381 -22.94 16.13 8.42
C LEU A 381 -22.96 15.03 9.48
N ALA A 382 -23.87 14.07 9.30
CA ALA A 382 -23.85 12.84 10.09
C ALA A 382 -22.61 11.99 9.72
N PRO A 383 -22.02 11.22 10.65
CA PRO A 383 -20.87 10.36 10.35
C PRO A 383 -21.06 9.36 9.21
N ALA A 384 -22.31 8.96 8.94
CA ALA A 384 -22.66 8.04 7.87
C ALA A 384 -22.95 8.74 6.52
N ASP A 385 -22.91 10.07 6.47
CA ASP A 385 -23.14 10.84 5.24
C ASP A 385 -22.15 10.44 4.14
N ARG A 386 -22.61 10.45 2.89
CA ARG A 386 -21.81 10.11 1.72
C ARG A 386 -20.52 10.94 1.67
N LEU A 387 -20.59 12.24 1.93
CA LEU A 387 -19.43 13.13 1.90
C LEU A 387 -18.48 12.90 3.07
N MET A 388 -18.87 12.19 4.13
CA MET A 388 -18.00 11.75 5.22
C MET A 388 -17.27 10.44 4.91
N GLN A 389 -17.72 9.67 3.91
CA GLN A 389 -17.17 8.37 3.53
C GLN A 389 -16.42 8.39 2.19
N GLU A 390 -16.90 9.18 1.23
CA GLU A 390 -16.34 9.26 -0.12
C GLU A 390 -15.34 10.41 -0.29
N GLU A 391 -14.38 10.18 -1.17
CA GLU A 391 -13.36 11.14 -1.55
C GLU A 391 -13.93 12.19 -2.53
N ILE A 392 -13.59 13.47 -2.32
CA ILE A 392 -14.16 14.61 -3.08
C ILE A 392 -13.11 15.20 -4.05
N PHE A 393 -11.80 15.03 -3.76
CA PHE A 393 -10.67 15.49 -4.57
C PHE A 393 -10.83 16.93 -5.12
N GLY A 394 -11.01 17.86 -4.21
CA GLY A 394 -11.22 19.28 -4.47
C GLY A 394 -11.13 20.07 -3.16
N PRO A 395 -11.21 21.41 -3.18
CA PRO A 395 -10.89 22.28 -2.03
C PRO A 395 -12.06 22.32 -1.02
N ILE A 396 -12.53 21.13 -0.65
CA ILE A 396 -13.71 20.86 0.16
C ILE A 396 -13.28 20.13 1.44
N LEU A 397 -13.64 20.70 2.57
CA LEU A 397 -13.52 20.09 3.88
C LEU A 397 -14.90 19.70 4.39
N VAL A 398 -15.04 18.48 4.91
CA VAL A 398 -16.22 18.09 5.68
C VAL A 398 -15.87 17.95 7.16
N SER A 399 -16.81 18.28 8.05
CA SER A 399 -16.58 18.18 9.48
C SER A 399 -17.70 17.48 10.24
N CYS A 400 -17.35 16.74 11.29
CA CYS A 400 -18.26 16.37 12.36
C CYS A 400 -17.59 16.50 13.74
N THR A 401 -18.38 16.41 14.80
CA THR A 401 -17.87 16.49 16.18
C THR A 401 -17.71 15.11 16.81
N PHE A 402 -17.04 15.06 17.96
CA PHE A 402 -16.97 13.91 18.86
C PHE A 402 -16.87 14.35 20.32
N ARG A 403 -17.18 13.45 21.26
CA ARG A 403 -17.16 13.72 22.72
C ARG A 403 -15.93 13.15 23.42
N THR A 404 -15.51 11.96 23.02
CA THR A 404 -14.46 11.20 23.69
C THR A 404 -13.38 10.74 22.71
N PRO A 405 -12.15 10.48 23.19
CA PRO A 405 -11.09 9.89 22.35
C PRO A 405 -11.50 8.55 21.71
N ASP A 406 -12.28 7.73 22.41
CA ASP A 406 -12.77 6.46 21.87
C ASP A 406 -13.75 6.66 20.72
N GLU A 407 -14.64 7.66 20.84
CA GLU A 407 -15.53 8.05 19.75
C GLU A 407 -14.76 8.63 18.56
N ALA A 408 -13.74 9.46 18.80
CA ALA A 408 -12.88 9.99 17.73
C ALA A 408 -12.23 8.86 16.92
N VAL A 409 -11.68 7.85 17.60
CA VAL A 409 -11.09 6.66 16.95
C VAL A 409 -12.14 5.87 16.18
N ALA A 410 -13.33 5.65 16.77
CA ALA A 410 -14.41 4.93 16.10
C ALA A 410 -14.87 5.65 14.84
N LEU A 411 -15.06 6.97 14.90
CA LEU A 411 -15.42 7.80 13.76
C LEU A 411 -14.32 7.78 12.70
N ALA A 412 -13.07 8.07 13.07
CA ALA A 412 -11.92 8.09 12.17
C ALA A 412 -11.77 6.78 11.38
N ASN A 413 -11.94 5.64 12.07
CA ASN A 413 -11.80 4.32 11.47
C ASN A 413 -13.06 3.84 10.73
N ASN A 414 -14.19 4.55 10.84
CA ASN A 414 -15.44 4.25 10.12
C ASN A 414 -15.34 4.72 8.66
N THR A 415 -14.50 4.03 7.91
CA THR A 415 -14.28 4.21 6.47
C THR A 415 -13.65 2.95 5.90
N ARG A 416 -13.85 2.68 4.61
CA ARG A 416 -13.17 1.60 3.89
C ARG A 416 -11.68 1.86 3.66
N TYR A 417 -11.25 3.11 3.84
CA TYR A 417 -9.87 3.57 3.63
C TYR A 417 -9.00 3.41 4.88
N GLY A 418 -7.69 3.65 4.69
CA GLY A 418 -6.69 3.65 5.75
C GLY A 418 -5.33 4.13 5.24
N LEU A 419 -5.26 5.38 4.75
CA LEU A 419 -4.03 5.93 4.17
C LEU A 419 -3.23 6.74 5.20
N ALA A 420 -3.72 7.94 5.55
CA ALA A 420 -3.07 8.83 6.48
C ALA A 420 -4.08 9.47 7.46
N ALA A 421 -3.61 9.88 8.63
CA ALA A 421 -4.40 10.58 9.64
C ALA A 421 -3.56 11.64 10.38
N SER A 422 -4.24 12.63 10.95
CA SER A 422 -3.61 13.68 11.76
C SER A 422 -4.29 13.79 13.12
N VAL A 423 -3.50 13.96 14.18
CA VAL A 423 -3.94 14.07 15.58
C VAL A 423 -3.36 15.33 16.21
N TRP A 424 -4.23 16.17 16.75
CA TRP A 424 -3.88 17.44 17.39
C TRP A 424 -4.29 17.44 18.85
N THR A 425 -3.30 17.53 19.73
CA THR A 425 -3.43 17.60 21.19
C THR A 425 -2.08 18.01 21.80
N GLU A 426 -2.09 18.85 22.83
CA GLU A 426 -0.87 19.17 23.59
C GLU A 426 -0.51 18.09 24.62
N ASN A 427 -1.34 17.06 24.80
CA ASN A 427 -1.11 15.95 25.71
C ASN A 427 -0.43 14.76 25.03
N ILE A 428 0.81 14.50 25.43
CA ILE A 428 1.62 13.39 24.92
C ILE A 428 0.95 12.01 25.09
N ASN A 429 0.25 11.77 26.19
CA ASN A 429 -0.40 10.49 26.44
C ASN A 429 -1.60 10.29 25.50
N LEU A 430 -2.34 11.37 25.23
CA LEU A 430 -3.47 11.33 24.31
C LEU A 430 -3.00 11.12 22.87
N ALA A 431 -2.00 11.90 22.43
CA ALA A 431 -1.41 11.77 21.10
C ALA A 431 -0.91 10.34 20.84
N LEU A 432 -0.04 9.84 21.72
CA LEU A 432 0.59 8.52 21.57
C LEU A 432 -0.36 7.36 21.90
N GLY A 433 -1.44 7.61 22.64
CA GLY A 433 -2.50 6.64 22.89
C GLY A 433 -3.47 6.49 21.72
N VAL A 434 -3.75 7.57 20.98
CA VAL A 434 -4.68 7.57 19.84
C VAL A 434 -3.99 7.12 18.56
N ALA A 435 -2.78 7.59 18.27
CA ALA A 435 -2.05 7.27 17.03
C ALA A 435 -2.02 5.77 16.65
N PRO A 436 -1.67 4.82 17.55
CA PRO A 436 -1.65 3.41 17.20
C PRO A 436 -3.05 2.82 16.95
N ARG A 437 -4.11 3.45 17.47
CA ARG A 437 -5.50 2.98 17.33
C ARG A 437 -6.15 3.40 16.00
N LEU A 438 -5.55 4.34 15.28
CA LEU A 438 -6.03 4.77 13.96
C LEU A 438 -5.62 3.75 12.90
N VAL A 439 -6.56 3.35 12.05
CA VAL A 439 -6.28 2.46 10.92
C VAL A 439 -5.80 3.31 9.74
N ALA A 440 -4.50 3.53 9.70
CA ALA A 440 -3.80 4.30 8.67
C ALA A 440 -2.36 3.77 8.54
N GLY A 441 -1.76 3.93 7.36
CA GLY A 441 -0.32 3.66 7.20
C GLY A 441 0.56 4.83 7.61
N VAL A 442 0.01 6.05 7.74
CA VAL A 442 0.73 7.22 8.27
C VAL A 442 -0.13 7.96 9.30
N VAL A 443 0.49 8.39 10.41
CA VAL A 443 -0.15 9.25 11.41
C VAL A 443 0.77 10.40 11.74
N TRP A 444 0.27 11.64 11.69
CA TRP A 444 1.01 12.83 12.10
C TRP A 444 0.47 13.36 13.42
N VAL A 445 1.35 13.56 14.40
CA VAL A 445 1.02 14.21 15.68
C VAL A 445 1.39 15.69 15.60
N ASN A 446 0.42 16.57 15.84
CA ASN A 446 0.53 18.04 15.79
C ASN A 446 1.16 18.54 14.48
N GLY A 447 0.76 17.92 13.38
CA GLY A 447 1.21 18.20 12.03
C GLY A 447 0.40 17.39 11.01
N THR A 448 0.63 17.63 9.73
CA THR A 448 -0.02 16.91 8.62
C THR A 448 0.80 17.08 7.35
N ASN A 449 0.60 16.22 6.34
CA ASN A 449 1.29 16.26 5.05
C ASN A 449 2.83 16.35 5.17
N MET A 450 3.40 15.71 6.20
CA MET A 450 4.84 15.65 6.39
C MET A 450 5.39 14.47 5.58
N PHE A 451 6.30 14.76 4.66
CA PHE A 451 6.93 13.77 3.79
C PHE A 451 8.45 13.86 3.85
N ASP A 452 9.12 12.71 3.84
CA ASP A 452 10.54 12.61 3.56
C ASP A 452 10.82 11.30 2.82
N ALA A 453 11.85 11.30 1.98
CA ALA A 453 12.23 10.11 1.23
C ALA A 453 12.63 8.91 2.12
N ALA A 454 12.99 9.13 3.39
CA ALA A 454 13.31 8.08 4.35
C ALA A 454 12.09 7.49 5.07
N ALA A 455 10.93 8.17 5.02
CA ALA A 455 9.74 7.79 5.76
C ALA A 455 8.76 7.06 4.84
N GLY A 456 8.55 5.77 5.08
CA GLY A 456 7.62 4.97 4.29
C GLY A 456 6.19 5.51 4.38
N PHE A 457 5.54 5.68 3.22
CA PHE A 457 4.15 6.09 3.06
C PHE A 457 3.38 4.99 2.34
N GLY A 458 2.16 4.69 2.77
CA GLY A 458 1.24 3.90 1.97
C GLY A 458 0.00 3.41 2.72
N GLY A 459 -0.92 2.78 1.99
CA GLY A 459 -2.25 2.43 2.52
C GLY A 459 -2.36 1.07 3.22
N VAL A 460 -3.46 0.92 3.97
CA VAL A 460 -4.09 -0.35 4.34
C VAL A 460 -5.57 -0.36 3.90
N ARG A 461 -6.25 -1.50 4.00
CA ARG A 461 -7.64 -1.68 3.52
C ARG A 461 -7.76 -1.31 2.03
N GLU A 462 -8.80 -0.56 1.66
CA GLU A 462 -9.04 -0.14 0.27
C GLU A 462 -8.20 1.06 -0.17
N SER A 463 -7.33 1.59 0.70
CA SER A 463 -6.26 2.53 0.30
C SER A 463 -5.07 1.83 -0.35
N GLY A 464 -5.12 0.49 -0.49
CA GLY A 464 -4.13 -0.30 -1.21
C GLY A 464 -3.11 -0.98 -0.30
N PHE A 465 -1.95 -1.29 -0.85
CA PHE A 465 -0.89 -2.04 -0.17
C PHE A 465 0.48 -1.82 -0.82
N GLY A 466 1.51 -2.05 -0.01
CA GLY A 466 2.89 -1.66 -0.30
C GLY A 466 3.22 -0.33 0.40
N ARG A 467 4.48 0.08 0.30
CA ARG A 467 4.95 1.36 0.83
C ARG A 467 5.85 2.01 -0.21
N GLU A 468 5.95 3.33 -0.16
CA GLU A 468 6.85 4.16 -0.96
C GLU A 468 7.72 5.01 -0.03
N GLY A 469 9.00 5.17 -0.37
CA GLY A 469 10.00 5.77 0.53
C GLY A 469 10.62 4.77 1.50
N GLY A 470 11.80 5.14 2.02
CA GLY A 470 12.58 4.32 2.94
C GLY A 470 13.11 3.01 2.34
N TRP A 471 13.62 2.15 3.21
CA TRP A 471 14.01 0.79 2.85
C TRP A 471 12.81 -0.08 2.52
N GLU A 472 11.66 0.22 3.14
CA GLU A 472 10.39 -0.46 2.95
C GLU A 472 9.93 -0.34 1.50
N GLY A 473 9.93 0.88 0.95
CA GLY A 473 9.55 1.11 -0.43
C GLY A 473 10.55 0.56 -1.44
N LEU A 474 11.85 0.63 -1.15
CA LEU A 474 12.86 0.05 -2.02
C LEU A 474 12.79 -1.49 -2.06
N SER A 475 12.50 -2.14 -0.92
CA SER A 475 12.43 -3.60 -0.83
C SER A 475 11.31 -4.18 -1.70
N ALA A 476 10.23 -3.42 -1.94
CA ALA A 476 9.16 -3.79 -2.86
C ALA A 476 9.58 -3.86 -4.34
N TYR A 477 10.82 -3.44 -4.65
CA TYR A 477 11.45 -3.49 -5.97
C TYR A 477 12.55 -4.57 -6.08
N LEU A 478 12.69 -5.40 -5.05
CA LEU A 478 13.64 -6.52 -4.98
C LEU A 478 12.90 -7.86 -4.86
N LYS A 479 13.59 -8.93 -5.21
CA LYS A 479 13.18 -10.33 -4.94
C LYS A 479 14.39 -11.14 -4.47
N PRO A 480 14.17 -12.25 -3.75
CA PRO A 480 15.24 -13.20 -3.48
C PRO A 480 15.91 -13.67 -4.77
N ALA A 481 17.23 -13.75 -4.77
CA ALA A 481 18.00 -14.28 -5.89
C ALA A 481 17.78 -15.79 -6.03
N GLY A 482 17.76 -16.27 -7.28
CA GLY A 482 17.62 -17.68 -7.59
C GLY A 482 16.44 -17.98 -8.52
N LYS A 483 16.39 -19.24 -9.00
CA LYS A 483 15.31 -19.70 -9.88
C LYS A 483 14.38 -20.62 -9.09
N PRO A 484 13.12 -20.23 -8.82
CA PRO A 484 12.21 -21.06 -8.08
C PRO A 484 11.86 -22.32 -8.89
N LYS A 485 11.75 -23.46 -8.19
CA LYS A 485 11.37 -24.75 -8.81
C LYS A 485 9.89 -24.74 -9.18
N ALA A 486 9.51 -25.50 -10.21
CA ALA A 486 8.11 -25.68 -10.56
C ALA A 486 7.39 -26.47 -9.44
N LEU A 487 6.16 -26.04 -9.13
CA LEU A 487 5.29 -26.73 -8.19
C LEU A 487 4.88 -28.10 -8.74
N LYS A 488 4.83 -29.11 -7.87
CA LYS A 488 4.33 -30.45 -8.21
C LYS A 488 3.08 -30.73 -7.37
N PRO A 489 1.93 -31.07 -7.99
CA PRO A 489 0.75 -31.46 -7.24
C PRO A 489 1.03 -32.67 -6.36
N VAL A 490 0.51 -32.63 -5.13
CA VAL A 490 0.58 -33.75 -4.19
C VAL A 490 -0.80 -34.39 -4.13
N ALA A 491 -0.90 -35.65 -4.56
CA ALA A 491 -2.18 -36.37 -4.59
C ALA A 491 -2.46 -37.04 -3.24
N ALA A 492 -3.73 -37.05 -2.85
CA ALA A 492 -4.18 -37.85 -1.72
C ALA A 492 -4.02 -39.34 -2.01
N MET A 493 -3.69 -40.12 -0.98
CA MET A 493 -3.64 -41.57 -1.09
C MET A 493 -5.05 -42.13 -1.32
N SER A 494 -5.16 -43.16 -2.16
CA SER A 494 -6.42 -43.86 -2.43
C SER A 494 -6.44 -45.23 -1.74
N GLY A 495 -7.61 -45.67 -1.28
CA GLY A 495 -7.78 -46.98 -0.67
C GLY A 495 -9.23 -47.47 -0.70
N LYS A 496 -9.49 -48.58 -0.01
CA LYS A 496 -10.84 -49.11 0.20
C LYS A 496 -11.20 -49.04 1.67
N VAL A 497 -12.45 -48.68 1.96
CA VAL A 497 -13.00 -48.77 3.31
C VAL A 497 -13.41 -50.22 3.53
N ASP A 498 -12.61 -50.97 4.27
CA ASP A 498 -12.95 -52.36 4.64
C ASP A 498 -14.03 -52.38 5.73
N ALA A 499 -14.82 -53.46 5.81
CA ALA A 499 -15.92 -53.64 6.77
C ALA A 499 -15.50 -53.55 8.27
N LEU A 500 -14.20 -53.70 8.58
CA LEU A 500 -13.63 -53.52 9.92
C LEU A 500 -13.34 -52.04 10.27
N GLY A 501 -13.35 -51.15 9.26
CA GLY A 501 -13.10 -49.71 9.42
C GLY A 501 -14.25 -48.92 10.03
N GLU A 502 -15.45 -49.50 10.09
CA GLU A 502 -16.70 -48.87 10.55
C GLU A 502 -16.89 -48.88 12.09
N GLY A 503 -16.08 -49.63 12.84
CA GLY A 503 -16.30 -49.86 14.28
C GLY A 503 -15.64 -48.87 15.26
N LEU A 504 -14.77 -47.97 14.81
CA LEU A 504 -14.01 -47.03 15.67
C LEU A 504 -14.27 -45.58 15.25
N ASP A 505 -14.54 -44.70 16.23
CA ASP A 505 -14.65 -43.26 15.97
C ASP A 505 -13.26 -42.66 15.72
N ARG A 506 -12.93 -42.51 14.44
CA ARG A 506 -11.71 -41.87 13.94
C ARG A 506 -12.05 -40.73 12.97
N THR A 507 -13.17 -40.05 13.22
CA THR A 507 -13.61 -38.90 12.39
C THR A 507 -13.18 -37.59 13.05
N ALA A 508 -12.10 -37.02 12.53
CA ALA A 508 -11.61 -35.72 12.96
C ALA A 508 -12.58 -34.59 12.56
N LYS A 509 -12.63 -33.57 13.41
CA LYS A 509 -13.49 -32.38 13.28
C LYS A 509 -12.69 -31.20 12.71
N LEU A 510 -13.31 -30.02 12.64
CA LEU A 510 -12.64 -28.74 12.45
C LEU A 510 -12.21 -28.17 13.81
N PHE A 511 -11.33 -27.16 13.84
CA PHE A 511 -10.99 -26.42 15.06
C PHE A 511 -11.31 -24.93 14.87
N VAL A 512 -12.36 -24.45 15.54
CA VAL A 512 -12.87 -23.09 15.35
C VAL A 512 -13.21 -22.46 16.70
N GLY A 513 -12.65 -21.29 16.98
CA GLY A 513 -12.95 -20.56 18.22
C GLY A 513 -12.47 -21.28 19.49
N GLY A 514 -11.35 -22.00 19.42
CA GLY A 514 -10.77 -22.69 20.58
C GLY A 514 -11.46 -24.00 20.95
N LYS A 515 -12.25 -24.59 20.05
CA LYS A 515 -12.92 -25.87 20.26
C LYS A 515 -13.07 -26.64 18.95
N GLN A 516 -13.23 -27.96 19.07
CA GLN A 516 -13.58 -28.79 17.92
C GLN A 516 -15.04 -28.57 17.48
N ALA A 517 -15.25 -28.42 16.17
CA ALA A 517 -16.56 -28.18 15.57
C ALA A 517 -16.84 -29.16 14.42
N ARG A 518 -18.07 -29.65 14.30
CA ARG A 518 -18.48 -30.46 13.14
C ARG A 518 -18.47 -29.58 11.89
N PRO A 519 -18.07 -30.11 10.72
CA PRO A 519 -18.25 -29.40 9.46
C PRO A 519 -19.74 -29.12 9.25
N ASP A 520 -20.08 -27.89 8.86
CA ASP A 520 -21.46 -27.47 8.68
C ASP A 520 -22.21 -28.34 7.66
N GLY A 521 -21.53 -28.75 6.59
CA GLY A 521 -22.09 -29.65 5.58
C GLY A 521 -22.33 -31.09 6.05
N GLY A 522 -21.80 -31.48 7.21
CA GLY A 522 -21.93 -32.83 7.78
C GLY A 522 -21.08 -33.91 7.11
N TYR A 523 -20.40 -33.60 6.01
CA TYR A 523 -19.57 -34.55 5.26
C TYR A 523 -18.17 -34.71 5.86
N SER A 524 -17.61 -35.89 5.68
CA SER A 524 -16.21 -36.20 5.96
C SER A 524 -15.60 -36.99 4.81
N LYS A 525 -14.28 -36.90 4.66
CA LYS A 525 -13.49 -37.60 3.63
C LYS A 525 -12.57 -38.62 4.28
N ALA A 526 -12.50 -39.82 3.70
CA ALA A 526 -11.58 -40.86 4.14
C ALA A 526 -10.12 -40.48 3.82
N VAL A 527 -9.21 -40.77 4.75
CA VAL A 527 -7.76 -40.58 4.59
C VAL A 527 -7.09 -41.95 4.64
N PHE A 528 -6.28 -42.25 3.63
CA PHE A 528 -5.65 -43.55 3.45
C PHE A 528 -4.14 -43.49 3.63
N SER A 529 -3.53 -44.62 4.00
CA SER A 529 -2.08 -44.82 3.95
C SER A 529 -1.61 -45.06 2.50
N PRO A 530 -0.29 -45.00 2.23
CA PRO A 530 0.26 -45.38 0.92
C PRO A 530 -0.04 -46.83 0.51
N SER A 531 -0.31 -47.71 1.48
CA SER A 531 -0.73 -49.09 1.24
C SER A 531 -2.24 -49.26 1.01
N GLY A 532 -3.01 -48.16 1.03
CA GLY A 532 -4.46 -48.15 0.82
C GLY A 532 -5.30 -48.47 2.06
N GLY A 533 -4.70 -48.54 3.25
CA GLY A 533 -5.40 -48.79 4.51
C GLY A 533 -6.05 -47.51 5.07
N LEU A 534 -7.25 -47.64 5.64
CA LEU A 534 -7.97 -46.49 6.23
C LEU A 534 -7.32 -46.00 7.54
N LEU A 535 -6.79 -44.78 7.52
CA LEU A 535 -6.20 -44.13 8.70
C LEU A 535 -7.26 -43.43 9.56
N GLY A 536 -8.26 -42.82 8.93
CA GLY A 536 -9.34 -42.10 9.59
C GLY A 536 -10.20 -41.32 8.59
N HIS A 537 -11.07 -40.47 9.11
CA HIS A 537 -11.83 -39.51 8.31
C HIS A 537 -11.56 -38.09 8.81
N VAL A 538 -11.75 -37.11 7.93
CA VAL A 538 -11.63 -35.69 8.27
C VAL A 538 -12.86 -34.93 7.79
N GLY A 539 -13.37 -34.00 8.59
CA GLY A 539 -14.48 -33.13 8.17
C GLY A 539 -14.14 -32.32 6.92
N THR A 540 -15.09 -32.16 6.01
CA THR A 540 -14.93 -31.32 4.82
C THR A 540 -15.60 -29.97 5.06
N GLY A 541 -14.79 -28.96 5.34
CA GLY A 541 -15.23 -27.59 5.56
C GLY A 541 -15.82 -26.97 4.31
N ASN A 542 -16.76 -26.04 4.51
CA ASN A 542 -17.43 -25.30 3.45
C ASN A 542 -17.33 -23.78 3.69
N ARG A 543 -18.04 -22.99 2.88
CA ARG A 543 -18.10 -21.52 3.03
C ARG A 543 -18.59 -21.06 4.40
N LYS A 544 -19.53 -21.76 5.02
CA LYS A 544 -20.05 -21.42 6.36
C LYS A 544 -19.02 -21.73 7.44
N ASP A 545 -18.23 -22.79 7.30
CA ASP A 545 -17.14 -23.06 8.23
C ASP A 545 -16.05 -21.97 8.17
N ILE A 546 -15.71 -21.49 6.97
CA ILE A 546 -14.82 -20.32 6.81
C ILE A 546 -15.42 -19.07 7.47
N ARG A 547 -16.72 -18.79 7.26
CA ARG A 547 -17.40 -17.67 7.94
C ARG A 547 -17.28 -17.78 9.46
N ASN A 548 -17.61 -18.93 10.03
CA ASN A 548 -17.54 -19.17 11.47
C ASN A 548 -16.11 -18.98 12.00
N ALA A 549 -15.11 -19.41 11.23
CA ALA A 549 -13.69 -19.23 11.58
C ALA A 549 -13.27 -17.75 11.54
N VAL A 550 -13.74 -16.99 10.54
CA VAL A 550 -13.49 -15.54 10.48
C VAL A 550 -14.20 -14.80 11.62
N GLU A 551 -15.46 -15.14 11.92
CA GLU A 551 -16.19 -14.59 13.08
C GLU A 551 -15.43 -14.86 14.39
N ALA A 552 -14.90 -16.06 14.58
CA ALA A 552 -14.07 -16.40 15.73
C ALA A 552 -12.76 -15.59 15.75
N ALA A 553 -12.08 -15.43 14.60
CA ALA A 553 -10.87 -14.64 14.49
C ALA A 553 -11.09 -13.15 14.77
N GLN A 554 -12.23 -12.60 14.39
CA GLN A 554 -12.63 -11.22 14.73
C GLN A 554 -13.03 -11.11 16.21
N GLY A 555 -13.68 -12.13 16.77
CA GLY A 555 -13.93 -12.24 18.21
C GLY A 555 -12.63 -12.22 19.04
N ALA A 556 -11.54 -12.74 18.48
CA ALA A 556 -10.21 -12.77 19.09
C ALA A 556 -9.34 -11.52 18.79
N LYS A 557 -9.92 -10.39 18.35
CA LYS A 557 -9.17 -9.16 18.04
C LYS A 557 -8.25 -8.64 19.16
N GLY A 558 -8.55 -8.98 20.41
CA GLY A 558 -7.71 -8.65 21.56
C GLY A 558 -6.28 -9.20 21.46
N TRP A 559 -6.07 -10.30 20.73
CA TRP A 559 -4.75 -10.87 20.46
C TRP A 559 -3.80 -9.87 19.78
N SER A 560 -4.31 -9.06 18.85
CA SER A 560 -3.51 -8.07 18.12
C SER A 560 -3.00 -6.92 18.99
N GLY A 561 -3.61 -6.69 20.16
CA GLY A 561 -3.15 -5.71 21.15
C GLY A 561 -2.27 -6.29 22.27
N THR A 562 -1.94 -7.58 22.23
CA THR A 562 -1.11 -8.21 23.26
C THR A 562 0.36 -7.79 23.15
N THR A 563 1.14 -8.03 24.22
CA THR A 563 2.59 -7.83 24.18
C THR A 563 3.26 -8.95 23.38
N GLY A 564 4.39 -8.64 22.73
CA GLY A 564 5.21 -9.65 22.06
C GLY A 564 5.65 -10.77 23.01
N HIS A 565 5.92 -10.43 24.28
CA HIS A 565 6.28 -11.39 25.31
C HIS A 565 5.18 -12.43 25.58
N LEU A 566 3.91 -12.02 25.69
CA LEU A 566 2.80 -12.96 25.87
C LEU A 566 2.71 -13.91 24.68
N ARG A 567 2.82 -13.38 23.46
CA ARG A 567 2.79 -14.20 22.23
C ARG A 567 3.95 -15.17 22.16
N ALA A 568 5.15 -14.74 22.60
CA ALA A 568 6.31 -15.61 22.73
C ALA A 568 6.05 -16.78 23.69
N GLN A 569 5.50 -16.52 24.88
CA GLN A 569 5.15 -17.57 25.86
C GLN A 569 4.20 -18.61 25.27
N ILE A 570 3.14 -18.17 24.60
CA ILE A 570 2.18 -19.08 23.95
C ILE A 570 2.88 -19.93 22.88
N LEU A 571 3.74 -19.34 22.04
CA LEU A 571 4.49 -20.08 21.03
C LEU A 571 5.50 -21.07 21.64
N TYR A 572 6.13 -20.73 22.76
CA TYR A 572 6.98 -21.66 23.51
C TYR A 572 6.16 -22.84 24.05
N TYR A 573 4.98 -22.60 24.63
CA TYR A 573 4.10 -23.68 25.07
C TYR A 573 3.63 -24.57 23.93
N ILE A 574 3.38 -24.02 22.73
CA ILE A 574 3.07 -24.84 21.54
C ILE A 574 4.27 -25.73 21.18
N ALA A 575 5.49 -25.20 21.24
CA ALA A 575 6.70 -25.97 20.97
C ALA A 575 6.90 -27.12 21.98
N GLU A 576 6.79 -26.83 23.27
CA GLU A 576 6.97 -27.79 24.36
C GLU A 576 5.90 -28.89 24.33
N ASN A 577 4.63 -28.53 24.11
CA ASN A 577 3.54 -29.51 24.03
C ASN A 577 3.60 -30.36 22.74
N LEU A 578 4.12 -29.80 21.63
CA LEU A 578 4.42 -30.58 20.44
C LEU A 578 5.60 -31.54 20.67
N GLU A 579 6.65 -31.07 21.35
CA GLU A 579 7.82 -31.90 21.70
C GLU A 579 7.42 -33.09 22.59
N ALA A 580 6.56 -32.86 23.58
CA ALA A 580 6.01 -33.92 24.43
C ALA A 580 5.28 -35.03 23.64
N ARG A 581 4.74 -34.70 22.46
CA ARG A 581 4.03 -35.62 21.57
C ARG A 581 4.81 -35.95 20.29
N ALA A 582 6.11 -35.64 20.23
CA ALA A 582 6.87 -35.68 18.98
C ALA A 582 6.86 -37.05 18.27
N ALA A 583 6.95 -38.14 19.03
CA ALA A 583 6.91 -39.50 18.49
C ALA A 583 5.55 -39.86 17.86
N GLU A 584 4.45 -39.35 18.44
CA GLU A 584 3.10 -39.55 17.95
C GLU A 584 2.90 -38.85 16.60
N PHE A 585 3.27 -37.57 16.50
CA PHE A 585 3.19 -36.81 15.25
C PHE A 585 4.08 -37.41 14.16
N ALA A 586 5.29 -37.86 14.51
CA ALA A 586 6.20 -38.50 13.56
C ALA A 586 5.56 -39.77 12.97
N ALA A 587 4.99 -40.62 13.81
CA ALA A 587 4.28 -41.83 13.37
C ALA A 587 3.06 -41.50 12.51
N ARG A 588 2.30 -40.45 12.86
CA ARG A 588 1.15 -39.99 12.07
C ARG A 588 1.56 -39.54 10.66
N ILE A 589 2.62 -38.75 10.54
CA ILE A 589 3.15 -38.27 9.26
C ILE A 589 3.62 -39.45 8.41
N ASP A 590 4.43 -40.34 8.98
CA ASP A 590 4.92 -41.53 8.27
C ASP A 590 3.77 -42.45 7.82
N ALA A 591 2.69 -42.53 8.60
CA ALA A 591 1.51 -43.31 8.22
C ALA A 591 0.75 -42.72 7.01
N MET A 592 0.67 -41.39 6.90
CA MET A 592 -0.03 -40.70 5.80
C MET A 592 0.83 -40.59 4.53
N VAL A 593 2.07 -40.12 4.67
CA VAL A 593 2.96 -39.80 3.55
C VAL A 593 3.74 -41.02 3.08
N GLY A 594 4.04 -41.95 4.00
CA GLY A 594 4.96 -43.06 3.79
C GLY A 594 6.41 -42.70 4.10
N GLY A 595 7.23 -43.71 4.36
CA GLY A 595 8.66 -43.54 4.64
C GLY A 595 9.00 -43.45 6.13
N LYS A 596 10.10 -42.74 6.44
CA LYS A 596 10.65 -42.57 7.81
C LYS A 596 11.04 -41.10 8.08
N GLY A 597 10.36 -40.17 7.40
CA GLY A 597 10.69 -38.74 7.40
C GLY A 597 10.04 -37.95 8.53
N GLY A 598 8.98 -38.48 9.14
CA GLY A 598 8.15 -37.77 10.12
C GLY A 598 8.93 -37.25 11.32
N LYS A 599 9.95 -37.98 11.80
CA LYS A 599 10.80 -37.51 12.91
C LYS A 599 11.53 -36.22 12.55
N THR A 600 12.08 -36.13 11.33
CA THR A 600 12.80 -34.93 10.88
C THR A 600 11.84 -33.76 10.72
N GLU A 601 10.67 -33.99 10.13
CA GLU A 601 9.65 -32.94 9.95
C GLU A 601 9.19 -32.38 11.30
N VAL A 602 8.91 -33.23 12.29
CA VAL A 602 8.51 -32.81 13.64
C VAL A 602 9.60 -32.01 14.33
N GLN A 603 10.86 -32.44 14.25
CA GLN A 603 11.99 -31.71 14.85
C GLN A 603 12.16 -30.33 14.21
N GLN A 604 12.03 -30.23 12.90
CA GLN A 604 12.03 -28.93 12.20
C GLN A 604 10.83 -28.08 12.61
N THR A 605 9.65 -28.67 12.77
CA THR A 605 8.43 -27.97 13.22
C THR A 605 8.62 -27.34 14.60
N ILE A 606 9.18 -28.10 15.55
CA ILE A 606 9.49 -27.61 16.91
C ILE A 606 10.49 -26.45 16.83
N ALA A 607 11.55 -26.61 16.03
CA ALA A 607 12.53 -25.53 15.82
C ALA A 607 11.90 -24.26 15.20
N ARG A 608 10.92 -24.40 14.29
CA ARG A 608 10.17 -23.26 13.73
C ARG A 608 9.36 -22.53 14.80
N LEU A 609 8.68 -23.25 15.67
CA LEU A 609 7.93 -22.66 16.78
C LEU A 609 8.86 -21.87 17.71
N PHE A 610 9.98 -22.46 18.11
CA PHE A 610 10.99 -21.76 18.92
C PHE A 610 11.54 -20.51 18.22
N THR A 611 11.79 -20.60 16.91
CA THR A 611 12.28 -19.47 16.11
C THR A 611 11.27 -18.32 16.10
N TYR A 612 10.00 -18.59 15.86
CA TYR A 612 8.98 -17.53 15.82
C TYR A 612 8.53 -17.06 17.21
N ALA A 613 8.63 -17.90 18.24
CA ALA A 613 8.55 -17.48 19.64
C ALA A 613 9.65 -16.45 19.94
N ALA A 614 10.87 -16.68 19.46
CA ALA A 614 11.97 -15.73 19.61
C ALA A 614 11.71 -14.40 18.88
N TRP A 615 11.09 -14.43 17.70
CA TRP A 615 10.76 -13.22 16.93
C TRP A 615 9.61 -12.39 17.49
N ALA A 616 8.68 -12.99 18.26
CA ALA A 616 7.42 -12.38 18.67
C ALA A 616 7.58 -11.01 19.38
N ASP A 617 8.71 -10.78 20.06
CA ASP A 617 9.07 -9.53 20.74
C ASP A 617 10.38 -8.89 20.22
N LYS A 618 10.96 -9.38 19.11
CA LYS A 618 12.24 -8.92 18.55
C LYS A 618 12.14 -8.33 17.15
N TYR A 619 10.95 -8.36 16.54
CA TYR A 619 10.72 -7.73 15.24
C TYR A 619 10.39 -6.24 15.39
N ALA A 620 11.42 -5.46 15.78
CA ALA A 620 11.27 -4.05 16.07
C ALA A 620 10.93 -3.21 14.81
N GLY A 621 10.23 -2.10 15.05
CA GLY A 621 10.13 -1.01 14.08
C GLY A 621 11.45 -0.24 13.94
N ASP A 622 11.44 0.83 13.15
CA ASP A 622 12.61 1.64 12.88
C ASP A 622 12.35 3.13 13.14
N LEU A 623 13.40 3.86 13.46
CA LEU A 623 13.37 5.31 13.69
C LEU A 623 13.99 6.01 12.48
N ARG A 624 13.22 6.88 11.82
CA ARG A 624 13.69 7.67 10.68
C ARG A 624 14.06 9.08 11.14
N SER A 625 15.32 9.43 10.95
CA SER A 625 15.77 10.82 10.99
C SER A 625 15.31 11.51 9.71
N VAL A 626 14.64 12.64 9.88
CA VAL A 626 14.00 13.41 8.81
C VAL A 626 14.49 14.86 8.91
N PRO A 627 14.64 15.58 7.79
CA PRO A 627 15.19 16.94 7.78
C PRO A 627 14.16 18.01 8.19
N ILE A 628 13.10 17.60 8.89
CA ILE A 628 12.04 18.47 9.40
C ILE A 628 11.86 18.20 10.89
N ARG A 629 11.34 19.19 11.63
CA ARG A 629 11.20 19.11 13.08
C ARG A 629 10.39 17.87 13.48
N GLY A 630 11.02 16.97 14.23
CA GLY A 630 10.43 15.70 14.67
C GLY A 630 11.16 14.48 14.13
N MET A 631 10.51 13.34 14.24
CA MET A 631 11.01 12.05 13.75
C MET A 631 9.85 11.17 13.30
N ALA A 632 10.12 10.27 12.36
CA ALA A 632 9.12 9.35 11.85
C ALA A 632 9.41 7.93 12.37
N LEU A 633 8.49 7.40 13.17
CA LEU A 633 8.55 6.06 13.76
C LEU A 633 7.87 5.07 12.81
N ALA A 634 8.65 4.26 12.11
CA ALA A 634 8.13 3.17 11.27
C ALA A 634 7.81 1.96 12.17
N VAL A 635 6.61 1.93 12.74
CA VAL A 635 6.16 0.86 13.64
C VAL A 635 5.61 -0.33 12.85
N ARG A 636 5.85 -1.53 13.35
CA ARG A 636 5.31 -2.77 12.79
C ARG A 636 4.01 -3.12 13.51
N GLU A 637 2.93 -3.28 12.75
CA GLU A 637 1.61 -3.65 13.27
C GLU A 637 1.15 -4.97 12.66
N PRO A 638 0.28 -5.74 13.34
CA PRO A 638 -0.35 -6.91 12.73
C PRO A 638 -1.18 -6.52 11.51
N VAL A 639 -1.24 -7.39 10.51
CA VAL A 639 -2.15 -7.24 9.36
C VAL A 639 -3.61 -7.39 9.78
N GLY A 640 -3.91 -8.34 10.67
CA GLY A 640 -5.27 -8.61 11.13
C GLY A 640 -5.61 -10.10 11.11
N VAL A 641 -6.65 -10.47 10.35
CA VAL A 641 -7.02 -11.85 10.04
C VAL A 641 -6.32 -12.28 8.76
N ILE A 642 -5.56 -13.37 8.84
CA ILE A 642 -4.88 -13.98 7.71
C ILE A 642 -5.54 -15.33 7.41
N GLY A 643 -6.16 -15.44 6.24
CA GLY A 643 -6.57 -16.72 5.68
C GLY A 643 -5.39 -17.39 4.97
N ALA A 644 -5.13 -18.67 5.18
CA ALA A 644 -4.03 -19.34 4.50
C ALA A 644 -4.35 -20.77 4.07
N LEU A 645 -3.96 -21.10 2.84
CA LEU A 645 -3.92 -22.48 2.33
C LEU A 645 -2.49 -23.00 2.51
N CYS A 646 -2.33 -23.98 3.40
CA CYS A 646 -1.04 -24.55 3.77
C CYS A 646 -0.49 -25.45 2.64
N PRO A 647 0.83 -25.69 2.61
CA PRO A 647 1.41 -26.59 1.62
C PRO A 647 0.98 -28.04 1.86
N ASP A 648 0.91 -28.81 0.78
CA ASP A 648 0.45 -30.20 0.84
C ASP A 648 1.60 -31.16 1.17
N GLU A 649 2.82 -30.82 0.74
CA GLU A 649 4.04 -31.64 0.84
C GLU A 649 4.67 -31.71 2.25
N ALA A 650 4.27 -30.83 3.16
CA ALA A 650 4.80 -30.71 4.53
C ALA A 650 3.63 -30.60 5.53
N PRO A 651 2.95 -31.71 5.84
CA PRO A 651 1.64 -31.70 6.49
C PRO A 651 1.58 -30.99 7.84
N LEU A 652 2.67 -31.09 8.63
CA LEU A 652 2.79 -30.42 9.93
C LEU A 652 3.71 -29.20 9.83
N LEU A 653 4.90 -29.38 9.26
CA LEU A 653 5.92 -28.32 9.19
C LEU A 653 5.40 -27.11 8.40
N GLY A 654 4.71 -27.34 7.29
CA GLY A 654 4.13 -26.29 6.47
C GLY A 654 3.02 -25.52 7.16
N LEU A 655 2.10 -26.24 7.83
CA LEU A 655 1.05 -25.62 8.64
C LEU A 655 1.64 -24.68 9.70
N VAL A 656 2.63 -25.17 10.45
CA VAL A 656 3.27 -24.40 11.52
C VAL A 656 4.11 -23.25 10.97
N SER A 657 4.82 -23.45 9.85
CA SER A 657 5.62 -22.39 9.21
C SER A 657 4.76 -21.24 8.69
N VAL A 658 3.48 -21.50 8.38
CA VAL A 658 2.48 -20.47 8.04
C VAL A 658 1.87 -19.84 9.31
N MET A 659 1.47 -20.67 10.28
CA MET A 659 0.77 -20.24 11.49
C MET A 659 1.65 -19.43 12.44
N ALA A 660 2.81 -19.97 12.82
CA ALA A 660 3.66 -19.44 13.88
C ALA A 660 4.12 -17.99 13.63
N PRO A 661 4.65 -17.60 12.45
CA PRO A 661 5.02 -16.20 12.22
C PRO A 661 3.82 -15.25 12.26
N ALA A 662 2.68 -15.68 11.72
CA ALA A 662 1.48 -14.87 11.71
C ALA A 662 1.03 -14.54 13.14
N ILE A 663 0.88 -15.55 14.00
CA ILE A 663 0.45 -15.30 15.38
C ILE A 663 1.55 -14.66 16.23
N ALA A 664 2.84 -14.89 15.93
CA ALA A 664 3.97 -14.19 16.59
C ALA A 664 3.87 -12.67 16.40
N MET A 665 3.42 -12.24 15.22
CA MET A 665 3.22 -10.82 14.88
C MET A 665 1.84 -10.29 15.31
N GLY A 666 1.05 -11.05 16.07
CA GLY A 666 -0.24 -10.60 16.61
C GLY A 666 -1.43 -10.78 15.67
N ASN A 667 -1.28 -11.54 14.59
CA ASN A 667 -2.40 -11.86 13.69
C ASN A 667 -3.25 -13.00 14.24
N ARG A 668 -4.49 -13.09 13.76
CA ARG A 668 -5.36 -14.25 13.94
C ARG A 668 -5.43 -14.99 12.61
N VAL A 669 -5.49 -16.32 12.63
CA VAL A 669 -5.37 -17.13 11.40
C VAL A 669 -6.56 -18.06 11.17
N VAL A 670 -6.94 -18.20 9.90
CA VAL A 670 -7.86 -19.24 9.39
C VAL A 670 -7.07 -20.09 8.41
N LEU A 671 -6.70 -21.29 8.84
CA LEU A 671 -5.81 -22.19 8.12
C LEU A 671 -6.61 -23.31 7.45
N VAL A 672 -6.36 -23.55 6.17
CA VAL A 672 -6.75 -24.78 5.49
C VAL A 672 -5.49 -25.64 5.40
N PRO A 673 -5.38 -26.73 6.19
CA PRO A 673 -4.20 -27.58 6.25
C PRO A 673 -4.06 -28.42 4.97
N SER A 674 -2.92 -29.09 4.79
CA SER A 674 -2.67 -30.05 3.70
C SER A 674 -3.92 -30.85 3.33
N GLU A 675 -4.40 -30.68 2.10
CA GLU A 675 -5.57 -31.40 1.59
C GLU A 675 -5.35 -32.92 1.53
N PRO A 676 -4.20 -33.45 1.05
CA PRO A 676 -3.97 -34.89 0.99
C PRO A 676 -3.62 -35.51 2.35
N PHE A 677 -3.04 -34.75 3.28
CA PHE A 677 -2.51 -35.28 4.55
C PHE A 677 -2.99 -34.48 5.80
N PRO A 678 -4.29 -34.35 6.03
CA PRO A 678 -4.82 -33.41 7.03
C PRO A 678 -4.71 -33.88 8.48
N LEU A 679 -4.46 -35.17 8.75
CA LEU A 679 -4.60 -35.72 10.10
C LEU A 679 -3.52 -35.21 11.08
N ALA A 680 -2.36 -34.79 10.58
CA ALA A 680 -1.35 -34.16 11.44
C ALA A 680 -1.85 -32.82 12.00
N ALA A 681 -2.56 -32.03 11.19
CA ALA A 681 -3.19 -30.80 11.65
C ALA A 681 -4.32 -31.06 12.64
N THR A 682 -5.08 -32.16 12.48
CA THR A 682 -6.14 -32.50 13.43
C THR A 682 -5.62 -32.99 14.77
N ASP A 683 -4.49 -33.72 14.78
CA ASP A 683 -3.83 -34.12 16.02
C ASP A 683 -3.24 -32.89 16.76
N PHE A 684 -2.92 -31.83 16.02
CA PHE A 684 -2.41 -30.55 16.53
C PHE A 684 -3.46 -29.72 17.29
N TYR A 685 -4.75 -30.02 17.16
CA TYR A 685 -5.80 -29.32 17.90
C TYR A 685 -5.58 -29.41 19.41
N GLN A 686 -5.21 -30.59 19.90
CA GLN A 686 -4.95 -30.79 21.32
C GLN A 686 -3.69 -30.04 21.78
N VAL A 687 -2.69 -29.87 20.90
CA VAL A 687 -1.51 -29.05 21.22
C VAL A 687 -1.95 -27.60 21.44
N LEU A 688 -2.76 -27.05 20.53
CA LEU A 688 -3.31 -25.69 20.68
C LEU A 688 -4.11 -25.52 21.97
N GLU A 689 -4.98 -26.49 22.29
CA GLU A 689 -5.78 -26.48 23.54
C GLU A 689 -4.89 -26.55 24.79
N THR A 690 -3.85 -27.39 24.78
CA THR A 690 -2.95 -27.58 25.94
C THR A 690 -1.98 -26.41 26.12
N SER A 691 -1.72 -25.65 25.06
CA SER A 691 -0.84 -24.49 25.07
C SER A 691 -1.58 -23.17 25.36
N ASP A 692 -2.83 -23.25 25.82
CA ASP A 692 -3.67 -22.09 26.17
C ASP A 692 -3.81 -21.06 25.04
N VAL A 693 -3.81 -21.52 23.78
CA VAL A 693 -4.02 -20.63 22.64
C VAL A 693 -5.42 -20.01 22.73
N PRO A 694 -5.57 -18.67 22.80
CA PRO A 694 -6.87 -18.08 22.97
C PRO A 694 -7.82 -18.44 21.82
N GLY A 695 -9.08 -18.73 22.17
CA GLY A 695 -10.08 -19.15 21.19
C GLY A 695 -10.23 -18.12 20.06
N GLY A 696 -10.07 -18.58 18.82
CA GLY A 696 -10.15 -17.74 17.61
C GLY A 696 -8.80 -17.22 17.10
N VAL A 697 -7.71 -17.32 17.86
CA VAL A 697 -6.37 -16.93 17.38
C VAL A 697 -5.87 -17.86 16.28
N VAL A 698 -6.06 -19.17 16.47
CA VAL A 698 -5.80 -20.20 15.46
C VAL A 698 -7.10 -20.95 15.17
N ASN A 699 -7.51 -20.97 13.92
CA ASN A 699 -8.65 -21.74 13.43
C ASN A 699 -8.19 -22.62 12.27
N ILE A 700 -8.60 -23.88 12.26
CA ILE A 700 -8.21 -24.87 11.25
C ILE A 700 -9.47 -25.47 10.63
N VAL A 701 -9.61 -25.29 9.32
CA VAL A 701 -10.73 -25.79 8.51
C VAL A 701 -10.17 -26.73 7.45
N THR A 702 -10.29 -28.04 7.68
CA THR A 702 -9.90 -29.08 6.71
C THR A 702 -10.85 -29.10 5.51
N GLY A 703 -10.37 -29.29 4.28
CA GLY A 703 -11.22 -29.33 3.09
C GLY A 703 -10.43 -29.18 1.79
N SER A 704 -11.15 -29.09 0.67
CA SER A 704 -10.54 -28.85 -0.64
C SER A 704 -10.00 -27.43 -0.73
N HIS A 705 -8.72 -27.31 -1.09
CA HIS A 705 -8.10 -26.00 -1.29
C HIS A 705 -8.79 -25.23 -2.43
N ALA A 706 -9.12 -25.92 -3.52
CA ALA A 706 -9.80 -25.34 -4.67
C ALA A 706 -11.21 -24.82 -4.34
N GLU A 707 -11.94 -25.49 -3.44
CA GLU A 707 -13.29 -25.06 -3.04
C GLU A 707 -13.26 -23.88 -2.04
N LEU A 708 -12.25 -23.83 -1.17
CA LEU A 708 -12.17 -22.85 -0.08
C LEU A 708 -11.38 -21.59 -0.44
N ALA A 709 -10.44 -21.66 -1.38
CA ALA A 709 -9.58 -20.52 -1.76
C ALA A 709 -10.40 -19.31 -2.21
N GLY A 710 -11.35 -19.51 -3.12
CA GLY A 710 -12.20 -18.42 -3.60
C GLY A 710 -13.07 -17.80 -2.50
N THR A 711 -13.51 -18.59 -1.52
CA THR A 711 -14.27 -18.09 -0.36
C THR A 711 -13.39 -17.19 0.51
N MET A 712 -12.18 -17.63 0.85
CA MET A 712 -11.23 -16.81 1.62
C MET A 712 -10.84 -15.53 0.88
N ALA A 713 -10.52 -15.65 -0.40
CA ALA A 713 -10.08 -14.53 -1.22
C ALA A 713 -11.18 -13.45 -1.40
N SER A 714 -12.45 -13.85 -1.46
CA SER A 714 -13.58 -12.92 -1.58
C SER A 714 -14.14 -12.43 -0.24
N HIS A 715 -13.70 -12.98 0.90
CA HIS A 715 -14.18 -12.57 2.22
C HIS A 715 -13.78 -11.12 2.52
N LEU A 716 -14.74 -10.25 2.79
CA LEU A 716 -14.47 -8.82 3.00
C LEU A 716 -13.85 -8.51 4.38
N ASP A 717 -14.02 -9.42 5.34
CA ASP A 717 -13.54 -9.30 6.72
C ASP A 717 -12.25 -10.10 6.97
N VAL A 718 -11.47 -10.31 5.91
CA VAL A 718 -10.13 -10.92 5.92
C VAL A 718 -9.15 -9.90 5.32
N GLU A 719 -8.06 -9.62 6.02
CA GLU A 719 -7.09 -8.58 5.64
C GLU A 719 -5.95 -9.12 4.75
N ALA A 720 -5.65 -10.42 4.80
CA ALA A 720 -4.74 -11.06 3.85
C ALA A 720 -5.08 -12.52 3.55
N VAL A 721 -4.73 -12.97 2.34
CA VAL A 721 -4.80 -14.39 1.95
C VAL A 721 -3.44 -14.88 1.48
N TRP A 722 -2.95 -15.96 2.09
CA TRP A 722 -1.74 -16.66 1.69
C TRP A 722 -2.10 -18.00 1.04
N SER A 723 -1.36 -18.42 0.03
CA SER A 723 -1.55 -19.73 -0.57
C SER A 723 -0.24 -20.38 -0.95
N PHE A 724 -0.07 -21.57 -0.39
CA PHE A 724 1.06 -22.45 -0.60
C PHE A 724 0.63 -23.84 -1.08
N SER A 725 -0.64 -24.00 -1.49
CA SER A 725 -1.15 -25.27 -2.00
C SER A 725 -0.27 -25.82 -3.13
N SER A 726 -0.20 -27.14 -3.23
CA SER A 726 0.42 -27.83 -4.36
C SER A 726 -0.40 -27.73 -5.67
N THR A 727 -1.61 -27.15 -5.61
CA THR A 727 -2.41 -26.74 -6.77
C THR A 727 -2.27 -25.23 -6.99
N ASP A 728 -2.09 -24.80 -8.24
CA ASP A 728 -2.01 -23.38 -8.55
C ASP A 728 -3.38 -22.70 -8.44
N LEU A 729 -3.55 -21.94 -7.37
CA LEU A 729 -4.76 -21.16 -7.08
C LEU A 729 -4.50 -19.65 -7.19
N SER A 730 -3.32 -19.26 -7.69
CA SER A 730 -2.83 -17.88 -7.66
C SER A 730 -3.78 -16.91 -8.36
N ARG A 731 -4.20 -17.26 -9.59
CA ARG A 731 -5.13 -16.44 -10.39
C ARG A 731 -6.46 -16.20 -9.67
N GLU A 732 -7.07 -17.26 -9.14
CA GLU A 732 -8.37 -17.13 -8.49
C GLU A 732 -8.30 -16.26 -7.24
N ILE A 733 -7.27 -16.48 -6.41
CA ILE A 733 -7.09 -15.75 -5.16
C ILE A 733 -6.83 -14.27 -5.44
N GLU A 734 -5.90 -13.97 -6.33
CA GLU A 734 -5.55 -12.59 -6.66
C GLU A 734 -6.71 -11.83 -7.33
N ALA A 735 -7.48 -12.48 -8.21
CA ALA A 735 -8.63 -11.84 -8.83
C ALA A 735 -9.73 -11.54 -7.80
N LYS A 736 -10.06 -12.50 -6.94
CA LYS A 736 -11.11 -12.32 -5.92
C LYS A 736 -10.68 -11.38 -4.78
N SER A 737 -9.38 -11.18 -4.57
CA SER A 737 -8.88 -10.25 -3.55
C SER A 737 -9.20 -8.78 -3.86
N ALA A 738 -9.51 -8.44 -5.12
CA ALA A 738 -9.86 -7.09 -5.53
C ALA A 738 -11.11 -6.52 -4.83
N GLY A 739 -11.97 -7.36 -4.24
CA GLY A 739 -13.18 -6.90 -3.54
C GLY A 739 -12.88 -5.84 -2.45
N ASN A 740 -12.06 -6.20 -1.46
CA ASN A 740 -11.59 -5.29 -0.40
C ASN A 740 -10.09 -4.92 -0.54
N LEU A 741 -9.45 -5.31 -1.65
CA LEU A 741 -8.02 -5.10 -1.93
C LEU A 741 -7.09 -5.69 -0.85
N LYS A 742 -7.52 -6.76 -0.18
CA LYS A 742 -6.68 -7.49 0.78
C LYS A 742 -5.34 -7.87 0.18
N ARG A 743 -4.32 -7.95 1.03
CA ARG A 743 -2.99 -8.42 0.61
C ARG A 743 -3.06 -9.88 0.20
N THR A 744 -2.27 -10.25 -0.80
CA THR A 744 -2.15 -11.63 -1.27
C THR A 744 -0.69 -12.06 -1.28
N TRP A 745 -0.44 -13.30 -0.87
CA TRP A 745 0.86 -13.94 -1.02
C TRP A 745 0.66 -15.35 -1.56
N VAL A 746 0.85 -15.49 -2.87
CA VAL A 746 0.59 -16.74 -3.60
C VAL A 746 1.89 -17.29 -4.19
N ASN A 747 1.96 -18.59 -4.37
CA ASN A 747 3.17 -19.26 -4.83
C ASN A 747 3.40 -19.19 -6.36
N ASN A 748 2.42 -18.73 -7.17
CA ASN A 748 2.53 -18.59 -8.63
C ASN A 748 3.02 -19.89 -9.32
N ALA A 749 2.44 -21.03 -8.92
CA ALA A 749 2.86 -22.36 -9.36
C ALA A 749 4.35 -22.67 -9.14
N ARG A 750 4.95 -22.09 -8.09
CA ARG A 750 6.34 -22.35 -7.68
C ARG A 750 6.39 -23.14 -6.37
N ALA A 751 7.28 -24.12 -6.33
CA ALA A 751 7.60 -24.85 -5.11
C ALA A 751 8.45 -23.99 -4.18
N ARG A 752 8.33 -24.27 -2.88
CA ARG A 752 9.12 -23.66 -1.80
C ARG A 752 9.88 -24.75 -1.07
N ASP A 753 11.12 -24.48 -0.69
CA ASP A 753 11.86 -25.38 0.21
C ASP A 753 11.46 -25.13 1.67
N TRP A 754 10.47 -25.89 2.16
CA TRP A 754 9.99 -25.83 3.54
C TRP A 754 11.03 -26.26 4.59
N THR A 755 12.02 -27.03 4.18
CA THR A 755 13.08 -27.54 5.07
C THR A 755 14.28 -26.60 5.13
N GLY A 756 14.38 -25.67 4.18
CA GLY A 756 15.45 -24.69 4.07
C GLY A 756 15.04 -23.29 4.53
N PRO A 757 15.87 -22.27 4.21
CA PRO A 757 15.62 -20.87 4.59
C PRO A 757 14.36 -20.26 3.97
N GLU A 758 13.83 -20.82 2.87
CA GLU A 758 12.56 -20.35 2.29
C GLU A 758 11.36 -20.76 3.13
N GLY A 759 11.44 -21.84 3.90
CA GLY A 759 10.39 -22.30 4.82
C GLY A 759 10.33 -21.53 6.14
N GLU A 760 11.19 -20.54 6.35
CA GLU A 760 11.20 -19.68 7.53
C GLU A 760 11.68 -18.25 7.22
N GLY A 761 11.88 -17.45 8.27
CA GLY A 761 12.59 -16.18 8.18
C GLY A 761 11.71 -14.94 7.99
N ARG A 762 12.38 -13.85 7.62
CA ARG A 762 11.81 -12.48 7.63
C ARG A 762 10.68 -12.27 6.65
N ALA A 763 10.67 -12.97 5.51
CA ALA A 763 9.59 -12.85 4.53
C ALA A 763 8.21 -13.12 5.14
N PHE A 764 8.08 -14.15 5.99
CA PHE A 764 6.82 -14.41 6.69
C PHE A 764 6.45 -13.29 7.66
N LEU A 765 7.43 -12.69 8.35
CA LEU A 765 7.21 -11.57 9.27
C LEU A 765 6.77 -10.31 8.51
N ASP A 766 7.37 -10.03 7.34
CA ASP A 766 6.98 -8.92 6.47
C ASP A 766 5.58 -9.12 5.88
N HIS A 767 5.23 -10.35 5.50
CA HIS A 767 3.88 -10.66 5.06
C HIS A 767 2.84 -10.62 6.20
N ALA A 768 3.29 -10.82 7.45
CA ALA A 768 2.46 -10.79 8.66
C ALA A 768 2.40 -9.41 9.34
N THR A 769 3.08 -8.40 8.80
CA THR A 769 3.09 -7.04 9.38
C THR A 769 2.72 -5.98 8.36
N GLU A 770 2.04 -4.93 8.83
CA GLU A 770 1.96 -3.63 8.19
C GLU A 770 3.02 -2.70 8.79
N ILE A 771 3.46 -1.71 8.01
CA ILE A 771 4.27 -0.61 8.52
C ILE A 771 3.38 0.62 8.67
N LYS A 772 3.26 1.15 9.88
CA LYS A 772 2.64 2.45 10.15
C LYS A 772 3.74 3.45 10.49
N THR A 773 3.77 4.58 9.81
CA THR A 773 4.73 5.64 10.08
C THR A 773 4.07 6.71 10.96
N VAL A 774 4.48 6.79 12.23
CA VAL A 774 3.98 7.80 13.18
C VAL A 774 5.00 8.93 13.30
N TRP A 775 4.63 10.12 12.87
CA TRP A 775 5.45 11.32 13.01
C TRP A 775 5.17 11.98 14.35
N VAL A 776 6.21 12.20 15.13
CA VAL A 776 6.11 12.78 16.47
C VAL A 776 7.07 13.97 16.63
N PRO A 777 6.69 14.98 17.42
CA PRO A 777 7.61 16.01 17.84
C PRO A 777 8.80 15.41 18.59
N TYR A 778 10.01 15.88 18.29
CA TYR A 778 11.23 15.52 18.99
C TYR A 778 12.19 16.71 18.96
N GLY A 779 12.88 16.95 20.08
CA GLY A 779 13.83 18.05 20.22
C GLY A 779 15.16 17.72 19.54
N GLU A 780 15.77 18.73 18.90
CA GLU A 780 17.12 18.62 18.32
C GLU A 780 18.21 18.49 19.39
#